data_AF-A0A2E5X9D2-F1
#
_entry.id   AF-A0A2E5X9D2-F1
#
_cell.length_a   1.000
_cell.length_b   1.000
_cell.length_c   1.000
_cell.angle_alpha   90.00
_cell.angle_beta   90.00
_cell.angle_gamma   90.00
#
_symmetry.space_group_name_H-M   'P 1'
#
loop_
_entity.id
_entity.type
_entity.pdbx_description
1 polymer ?
#
loop_
_entity_poly.entity_id
_entity_poly.type
_entity_poly.pdbx_seq_one_letter_code
_entity_poly.pdbx_strand_id
1 'polypeptide(L)'
;MSDVIEAELAPSGALKTGWVDLGKKDFFRDIWVVIFYLGLMLPYAFVGLWIGTVANNEFQLPIKDIALAVMLLKIPFFLRLIWAQPVERFVNLPLGRRRSWIILGTILHIVLIVPLLFIDIRTATWAFVGITFVALIPRLFAEQAVAGMMAESIPKLGRFNSGINLAYRGGGHILLLTMGWLTSSTSPFVESSTTDWDTIQMIGLITAMVTAFFAVAITFVMKEGEALRGPDSQKKRRVAKTMQDAIENVELAFPESSTTMNRMLAAMRTRTAWIVLFLCFLIPLGDGFEGMFMFYMRDVLGFDAGQAILWANIFIFATYLGLLGPWLSDHYGRAKVLRWSAMGSITCYLGLSGMMIAGAPEIALLLMWMPTLMITDWLIFTFITTWAEVSDPRLGPTHMALYQTTQAVAATFVWFGLGVFLIYATDGAYWLIFLLACLGPMIGLSQFNKLKLGDEYGEDILDIREEVSKIQAKLSEMPWGVEPVDKASRRRLAIGTAMAGLIISVALFTGPFVLLNWESEETTENWDLLGWNETSITFETANTISTGGNVLATIDIPTTEGGVFLGFFSVELENHQCSIGLGEPQWTVTFSMPDRGNFSDGSNESSFIADDWEGGMDIEFDAKASNLTNFSSEDELRSKLDQISTEIWWGHGRGSWTLRVEMTGTNCLGGAAAFHQASFRVNVTAYHLIIPSTNPDDGMVEVSSQTTVTKHEYGEAVGVLLGFPVLLATPILAWVGGRDPETMLG
;
A
#
# COMPACT_ATOMS: atom_id res chain seq x y z
N MET A 1 50.79 -45.52 -12.83
CA MET A 1 49.94 -44.77 -11.87
C MET A 1 49.00 -43.76 -12.55
N SER A 2 49.19 -43.44 -13.83
CA SER A 2 48.23 -42.66 -14.65
C SER A 2 46.95 -43.43 -14.99
N ASP A 3 47.07 -44.75 -15.19
CA ASP A 3 45.99 -45.53 -15.81
C ASP A 3 44.93 -46.04 -14.82
N VAL A 4 45.17 -45.89 -13.51
CA VAL A 4 44.20 -46.26 -12.46
C VAL A 4 43.26 -45.08 -12.15
N ILE A 5 43.70 -43.84 -12.36
CA ILE A 5 42.87 -42.64 -12.15
C ILE A 5 41.91 -42.41 -13.33
N GLU A 6 42.28 -42.84 -14.55
CA GLU A 6 41.39 -42.80 -15.72
C GLU A 6 40.25 -43.84 -15.68
N ALA A 7 40.35 -44.87 -14.83
CA ALA A 7 39.36 -45.95 -14.76
C ALA A 7 38.24 -45.71 -13.71
N GLU A 8 38.46 -44.86 -12.71
CA GLU A 8 37.48 -44.64 -11.62
C GLU A 8 36.60 -43.39 -11.78
N LEU A 9 36.93 -42.46 -12.69
CA LEU A 9 36.17 -41.21 -12.90
C LEU A 9 35.47 -41.19 -14.27
N ALA A 10 34.43 -42.02 -14.39
CA ALA A 10 33.44 -42.08 -15.47
C ALA A 10 34.01 -42.38 -16.89
N PRO A 11 33.33 -43.21 -17.70
CA PRO A 11 33.80 -43.53 -19.05
C PRO A 11 33.98 -42.24 -19.86
N SER A 12 35.10 -42.10 -20.56
CA SER A 12 35.64 -40.87 -21.19
C SER A 12 34.71 -40.10 -22.17
N GLY A 13 33.50 -40.59 -22.44
CA GLY A 13 32.43 -39.87 -23.16
C GLY A 13 31.34 -39.26 -22.26
N ALA A 14 31.33 -39.58 -20.97
CA ALA A 14 30.25 -39.27 -20.03
C ALA A 14 30.26 -37.80 -19.59
N LEU A 15 31.43 -37.15 -19.52
CA LEU A 15 31.53 -35.72 -19.21
C LEU A 15 31.06 -34.85 -20.40
N LYS A 16 31.38 -35.29 -21.64
CA LYS A 16 30.91 -34.67 -22.89
C LYS A 16 29.41 -34.84 -23.13
N THR A 17 28.85 -35.99 -22.77
CA THR A 17 27.44 -36.31 -23.09
C THR A 17 26.48 -36.17 -21.90
N GLY A 18 26.97 -36.07 -20.67
CA GLY A 18 26.15 -36.10 -19.45
C GLY A 18 25.81 -37.52 -19.01
N TRP A 19 25.36 -37.67 -17.76
CA TRP A 19 25.11 -38.98 -17.14
C TRP A 19 23.63 -39.36 -17.11
N VAL A 20 22.74 -38.37 -16.96
CA VAL A 20 21.30 -38.61 -16.78
C VAL A 20 20.51 -37.87 -17.85
N ASP A 21 19.81 -38.65 -18.68
CA ASP A 21 18.96 -38.14 -19.77
C ASP A 21 17.70 -37.48 -19.22
N LEU A 22 17.58 -36.17 -19.47
CA LEU A 22 16.50 -35.35 -18.95
C LEU A 22 15.15 -35.64 -19.63
N GLY A 23 15.17 -36.21 -20.84
CA GLY A 23 13.98 -36.63 -21.57
C GLY A 23 13.40 -37.97 -21.05
N LYS A 24 14.25 -38.84 -20.48
CA LYS A 24 13.84 -40.20 -20.07
C LYS A 24 13.49 -40.33 -18.58
N LYS A 25 14.15 -39.57 -17.69
CA LYS A 25 13.92 -39.68 -16.23
C LYS A 25 13.12 -38.50 -15.67
N ASP A 26 11.82 -38.70 -15.46
CA ASP A 26 10.90 -37.69 -14.93
C ASP A 26 11.37 -37.11 -13.58
N PHE A 27 11.81 -37.93 -12.63
CA PHE A 27 12.27 -37.47 -11.31
C PHE A 27 13.52 -36.59 -11.38
N PHE A 28 14.51 -36.97 -12.19
CA PHE A 28 15.72 -36.17 -12.38
C PHE A 28 15.41 -34.86 -13.09
N ARG A 29 14.51 -34.88 -14.08
CA ARG A 29 14.06 -33.67 -14.77
C ARG A 29 13.48 -32.64 -13.80
N ASP A 30 12.58 -33.07 -12.91
CA ASP A 30 11.96 -32.16 -11.96
C ASP A 30 12.99 -31.57 -10.97
N ILE A 31 13.91 -32.38 -10.46
CA ILE A 31 15.02 -31.92 -9.60
C ILE A 31 15.92 -30.94 -10.35
N TRP A 32 16.31 -31.28 -11.57
CA TRP A 32 17.21 -30.45 -12.38
C TRP A 32 16.58 -29.09 -12.65
N VAL A 33 15.30 -29.04 -13.05
CA VAL A 33 14.59 -27.77 -13.31
C VAL A 33 14.61 -26.89 -12.07
N VAL A 34 14.25 -27.47 -10.91
CA VAL A 34 14.18 -26.71 -9.67
C VAL A 34 15.56 -26.16 -9.29
N ILE A 35 16.59 -27.00 -9.23
CA ILE A 35 17.96 -26.59 -8.84
C ILE A 35 18.55 -25.60 -9.84
N PHE A 36 18.42 -25.88 -11.14
CA PHE A 36 18.98 -25.04 -12.19
C PHE A 36 18.35 -23.64 -12.17
N TYR A 37 17.01 -23.56 -12.17
CA TYR A 37 16.34 -22.27 -12.16
C TYR A 37 16.49 -21.54 -10.83
N LEU A 38 16.58 -22.24 -9.70
CA LEU A 38 16.96 -21.63 -8.41
C LEU A 38 18.29 -20.88 -8.54
N GLY A 39 19.34 -21.57 -8.99
CA GLY A 39 20.67 -20.97 -9.12
C GLY A 39 20.75 -19.88 -10.19
N LEU A 40 19.96 -19.97 -11.26
CA LEU A 40 19.92 -18.94 -12.30
C LEU A 40 19.14 -17.69 -11.88
N MET A 41 18.09 -17.86 -11.08
CA MET A 41 17.19 -16.77 -10.67
C MET A 41 17.69 -15.98 -9.47
N LEU A 42 18.35 -16.62 -8.51
CA LEU A 42 18.72 -16.00 -7.23
C LEU A 42 19.58 -14.73 -7.37
N PRO A 43 20.61 -14.68 -8.24
CA PRO A 43 21.40 -13.46 -8.43
C PRO A 43 20.59 -12.26 -8.91
N TYR A 44 19.63 -12.50 -9.80
CA TYR A 44 18.77 -11.43 -10.29
C TYR A 44 17.68 -11.04 -9.30
N ALA A 45 17.12 -12.01 -8.57
CA ALA A 45 16.20 -11.72 -7.48
C ALA A 45 16.89 -10.86 -6.41
N PHE A 46 18.17 -11.15 -6.11
CA PHE A 46 18.99 -10.33 -5.21
C PHE A 46 19.14 -8.91 -5.72
N VAL A 47 19.55 -8.71 -6.97
CA VAL A 47 19.69 -7.34 -7.50
C VAL A 47 18.35 -6.61 -7.56
N GLY A 48 17.26 -7.31 -7.90
CA GLY A 48 15.90 -6.75 -7.87
C GLY A 48 15.49 -6.27 -6.47
N LEU A 49 15.74 -7.08 -5.44
CA LEU A 49 15.50 -6.72 -4.04
C LEU A 49 16.41 -5.57 -3.59
N TRP A 50 17.69 -5.61 -3.98
CA TRP A 50 18.67 -4.61 -3.58
C TRP A 50 18.31 -3.22 -4.14
N ILE A 51 17.92 -3.15 -5.42
CA ILE A 51 17.52 -1.90 -6.06
C ILE A 51 16.11 -1.48 -5.64
N GLY A 52 15.15 -2.41 -5.68
CA GLY A 52 13.72 -2.11 -5.49
C GLY A 52 13.28 -1.98 -4.04
N THR A 53 14.05 -2.49 -3.08
CA THR A 53 13.71 -2.46 -1.65
C THR A 53 14.79 -1.76 -0.84
N VAL A 54 16.04 -2.23 -0.87
CA VAL A 54 17.10 -1.66 -0.01
C VAL A 54 17.47 -0.25 -0.45
N ALA A 55 17.83 -0.08 -1.72
CA ALA A 55 18.19 1.24 -2.25
C ALA A 55 17.00 2.21 -2.26
N ASN A 56 15.78 1.68 -2.34
CA ASN A 56 14.55 2.46 -2.26
C ASN A 56 14.28 2.95 -0.83
N ASN A 57 14.10 2.03 0.11
CA ASN A 57 13.57 2.30 1.45
C ASN A 57 14.66 2.73 2.43
N GLU A 58 15.87 2.15 2.34
CA GLU A 58 16.97 2.45 3.26
C GLU A 58 17.85 3.58 2.74
N PHE A 59 18.38 3.43 1.53
CA PHE A 59 19.31 4.41 0.98
C PHE A 59 18.60 5.62 0.37
N GLN A 60 17.27 5.55 0.26
CA GLN A 60 16.40 6.63 -0.21
C GLN A 60 16.89 7.22 -1.53
N LEU A 61 17.35 6.37 -2.46
CA LEU A 61 17.73 6.82 -3.79
C LEU A 61 16.52 7.47 -4.47
N PRO A 62 16.74 8.50 -5.32
CA PRO A 62 15.65 9.15 -6.03
C PRO A 62 14.82 8.14 -6.85
N ILE A 63 13.49 8.25 -6.80
CA ILE A 63 12.56 7.35 -7.51
C ILE A 63 12.92 7.26 -9.00
N LYS A 64 13.23 8.40 -9.63
CA LYS A 64 13.69 8.46 -11.02
C LYS A 64 14.91 7.58 -11.30
N ASP A 65 15.87 7.50 -10.39
CA ASP A 65 17.13 6.78 -10.60
C ASP A 65 16.89 5.28 -10.43
N ILE A 66 16.06 4.89 -9.46
CA ILE A 66 15.59 3.51 -9.29
C ILE A 66 14.79 3.06 -10.52
N ALA A 67 13.88 3.92 -11.01
CA ALA A 67 13.07 3.64 -12.17
C ALA A 67 13.90 3.45 -13.42
N LEU A 68 14.82 4.38 -13.70
CA LEU A 68 15.75 4.26 -14.82
C LEU A 68 16.63 3.00 -14.68
N ALA A 69 17.12 2.70 -13.49
CA ALA A 69 17.89 1.48 -13.23
C ALA A 69 17.08 0.22 -13.57
N VAL A 70 15.87 0.07 -13.03
CA VAL A 70 14.98 -1.08 -13.32
C VAL A 70 14.66 -1.16 -14.81
N MET A 71 14.36 -0.03 -15.45
CA MET A 71 14.07 0.04 -16.89
C MET A 71 15.26 -0.42 -17.74
N LEU A 72 16.47 0.05 -17.42
CA LEU A 72 17.70 -0.36 -18.12
C LEU A 72 17.97 -1.86 -17.95
N LEU A 73 17.81 -2.40 -16.74
CA LEU A 73 18.04 -3.82 -16.47
C LEU A 73 17.06 -4.76 -17.17
N LYS A 74 15.91 -4.25 -17.63
CA LYS A 74 14.93 -5.01 -18.40
C LYS A 74 15.20 -4.97 -19.92
N ILE A 75 16.06 -4.07 -20.41
CA ILE A 75 16.44 -3.99 -21.83
C ILE A 75 16.98 -5.30 -22.41
N PRO A 76 17.88 -6.03 -21.74
CA PRO A 76 18.33 -7.33 -22.22
C PRO A 76 17.16 -8.29 -22.49
N PHE A 77 16.12 -8.26 -21.64
CA PHE A 77 14.92 -9.09 -21.81
C PHE A 77 14.03 -8.64 -22.97
N PHE A 78 13.99 -7.35 -23.33
CA PHE A 78 13.29 -6.91 -24.56
C PHE A 78 13.99 -7.41 -25.82
N LEU A 79 15.33 -7.46 -25.77
CA LEU A 79 16.15 -7.91 -26.88
C LEU A 79 16.30 -9.44 -26.93
N ARG A 80 15.46 -10.19 -26.18
CA ARG A 80 15.49 -11.66 -26.11
C ARG A 80 15.44 -12.35 -27.48
N LEU A 81 14.66 -11.80 -28.41
CA LEU A 81 14.59 -12.28 -29.80
C LEU A 81 15.93 -12.15 -30.56
N ILE A 82 16.75 -11.17 -30.20
CA ILE A 82 18.11 -10.98 -30.75
C ILE A 82 19.05 -12.00 -30.11
N TRP A 83 19.00 -12.15 -28.78
CA TRP A 83 19.86 -13.07 -28.02
C TRP A 83 19.57 -14.54 -28.31
N ALA A 84 18.39 -14.88 -28.84
CA ALA A 84 18.05 -16.22 -29.30
C ALA A 84 18.83 -16.63 -30.56
N GLN A 85 19.21 -15.68 -31.43
CA GLN A 85 19.82 -15.98 -32.73
C GLN A 85 21.17 -16.74 -32.62
N PRO A 86 22.12 -16.33 -31.77
CA PRO A 86 23.36 -17.07 -31.59
C PRO A 86 23.12 -18.49 -31.06
N VAL A 87 22.22 -18.63 -30.09
CA VAL A 87 21.91 -19.92 -29.45
C VAL A 87 21.25 -20.88 -30.44
N GLU A 88 20.44 -20.38 -31.37
CA GLU A 88 19.83 -21.18 -32.44
C GLU A 88 20.78 -21.53 -33.60
N ARG A 89 21.72 -20.64 -33.95
CA ARG A 89 22.63 -20.87 -35.08
C ARG A 89 23.85 -21.70 -34.73
N PHE A 90 24.38 -21.56 -33.51
CA PHE A 90 25.63 -22.18 -33.10
C PHE A 90 25.36 -23.43 -32.25
N VAL A 91 24.99 -24.48 -32.96
CA VAL A 91 24.45 -25.72 -32.40
C VAL A 91 25.55 -26.77 -32.14
N ASN A 92 26.68 -26.65 -32.84
CA ASN A 92 27.77 -27.63 -32.82
C ASN A 92 28.85 -27.25 -31.79
N LEU A 93 28.51 -27.38 -30.50
CA LEU A 93 29.41 -27.07 -29.39
C LEU A 93 29.88 -28.33 -28.63
N PRO A 94 31.06 -28.29 -27.97
CA PRO A 94 31.75 -29.49 -27.48
C PRO A 94 31.06 -30.26 -26.35
N LEU A 95 30.13 -29.65 -25.59
CA LEU A 95 29.42 -30.28 -24.46
C LEU A 95 27.95 -30.63 -24.76
N GLY A 96 27.52 -30.47 -26.02
CA GLY A 96 26.14 -30.63 -26.45
C GLY A 96 25.57 -29.38 -27.12
N ARG A 97 24.40 -29.52 -27.74
CA ARG A 97 23.75 -28.47 -28.53
C ARG A 97 23.24 -27.32 -27.66
N ARG A 98 22.54 -27.64 -26.58
CA ARG A 98 21.94 -26.65 -25.65
C ARG A 98 22.74 -26.54 -24.35
N ARG A 99 23.23 -27.65 -23.82
CA ARG A 99 24.02 -27.78 -22.59
C ARG A 99 25.25 -26.89 -22.59
N SER A 100 25.96 -26.78 -23.71
CA SER A 100 27.12 -25.89 -23.83
C SER A 100 26.74 -24.42 -23.58
N TRP A 101 25.64 -23.96 -24.16
CA TRP A 101 25.13 -22.60 -23.97
C TRP A 101 24.61 -22.35 -22.54
N ILE A 102 23.98 -23.37 -21.93
CA ILE A 102 23.54 -23.29 -20.53
C ILE A 102 24.76 -23.10 -19.62
N ILE A 103 25.78 -23.95 -19.75
CA ILE A 103 26.99 -23.89 -18.90
C ILE A 103 27.75 -22.58 -19.12
N LEU A 104 28.01 -22.21 -20.38
CA LEU A 104 28.72 -20.97 -20.70
C LEU A 104 27.98 -19.73 -20.20
N GLY A 105 26.66 -19.68 -20.43
CA GLY A 105 25.83 -18.56 -20.00
C GLY A 105 25.80 -18.41 -18.48
N THR A 106 25.65 -19.51 -17.73
CA THR A 106 25.64 -19.49 -16.27
C THR A 106 27.01 -19.15 -15.68
N ILE A 107 28.11 -19.74 -16.17
CA ILE A 107 29.46 -19.42 -15.68
C ILE A 107 29.80 -17.94 -15.93
N LEU A 108 29.52 -17.45 -17.14
CA LEU A 108 29.81 -16.06 -17.48
C LEU A 108 28.94 -15.10 -16.65
N HIS A 109 27.68 -15.46 -16.37
CA HIS A 109 26.83 -14.71 -15.44
C HIS A 109 27.46 -14.61 -14.04
N ILE A 110 27.94 -15.74 -13.49
CA ILE A 110 28.61 -15.77 -12.16
C ILE A 110 29.85 -14.88 -12.14
N VAL A 111 30.70 -14.97 -13.17
CA VAL A 111 31.94 -14.17 -13.23
C VAL A 111 31.63 -12.67 -13.31
N LEU A 112 30.61 -12.29 -14.08
CA LEU A 112 30.26 -10.89 -14.29
C LEU A 112 29.55 -10.23 -13.10
N ILE A 113 28.98 -10.99 -12.16
CA ILE A 113 28.40 -10.44 -10.93
C ILE A 113 29.43 -10.27 -9.81
N VAL A 114 30.62 -10.87 -9.89
CA VAL A 114 31.70 -10.73 -8.88
C VAL A 114 32.02 -9.28 -8.54
N PRO A 115 32.14 -8.34 -9.50
CA PRO A 115 32.43 -6.94 -9.18
C PRO A 115 31.38 -6.28 -8.27
N LEU A 116 30.12 -6.76 -8.27
CA LEU A 116 29.06 -6.23 -7.42
C LEU A 116 29.34 -6.45 -5.92
N LEU A 117 30.25 -7.35 -5.55
CA LEU A 117 30.68 -7.54 -4.16
C LEU A 117 31.42 -6.32 -3.59
N PHE A 118 32.00 -5.49 -4.47
CA PHE A 118 32.89 -4.39 -4.07
C PHE A 118 32.32 -3.01 -4.47
N ILE A 119 31.14 -2.98 -5.07
CA ILE A 119 30.51 -1.76 -5.57
C ILE A 119 29.29 -1.48 -4.72
N ASP A 120 29.34 -0.35 -4.02
CA ASP A 120 28.23 0.18 -3.27
C ASP A 120 27.31 0.99 -4.19
N ILE A 121 26.02 0.63 -4.19
CA ILE A 121 24.99 1.30 -4.99
C ILE A 121 24.78 2.76 -4.58
N ARG A 122 25.08 3.13 -3.32
CA ARG A 122 24.97 4.50 -2.80
C ARG A 122 25.94 5.46 -3.47
N THR A 123 27.16 4.98 -3.75
CA THR A 123 28.26 5.80 -4.29
C THR A 123 28.43 5.64 -5.79
N ALA A 124 28.09 4.46 -6.34
CA ALA A 124 28.35 4.13 -7.73
C ALA A 124 27.16 3.43 -8.41
N THR A 125 25.95 4.00 -8.25
CA THR A 125 24.68 3.45 -8.77
C THR A 125 24.76 3.01 -10.24
N TRP A 126 25.25 3.87 -11.13
CA TRP A 126 25.29 3.55 -12.56
C TRP A 126 26.34 2.50 -12.93
N ALA A 127 27.43 2.39 -12.17
CA ALA A 127 28.38 1.30 -12.34
C ALA A 127 27.76 -0.04 -11.90
N PHE A 128 27.06 -0.06 -10.77
CA PHE A 128 26.31 -1.20 -10.28
C PHE A 128 25.26 -1.67 -11.30
N VAL A 129 24.46 -0.74 -11.85
CA VAL A 129 23.47 -1.02 -12.90
C VAL A 129 24.13 -1.49 -14.19
N GLY A 130 25.21 -0.86 -14.63
CA GLY A 130 25.93 -1.23 -15.86
C GLY A 130 26.52 -2.64 -15.82
N ILE A 131 27.13 -3.02 -14.68
CA ILE A 131 27.66 -4.37 -14.49
C ILE A 131 26.54 -5.39 -14.46
N THR A 132 25.45 -5.10 -13.75
CA THR A 132 24.27 -5.98 -13.72
C THR A 132 23.70 -6.16 -15.13
N PHE A 133 23.55 -5.08 -15.91
CA PHE A 133 23.07 -5.13 -17.29
C PHE A 133 23.90 -6.09 -18.15
N VAL A 134 25.24 -5.98 -18.09
CA VAL A 134 26.15 -6.85 -18.85
C VAL A 134 26.06 -8.30 -18.35
N ALA A 135 25.95 -8.50 -17.04
CA ALA A 135 25.82 -9.82 -16.44
C ALA A 135 24.51 -10.53 -16.86
N LEU A 136 23.44 -9.80 -17.18
CA LEU A 136 22.16 -10.38 -17.60
C LEU A 136 22.20 -10.97 -19.02
N ILE A 137 23.08 -10.49 -19.91
CA ILE A 137 23.14 -10.97 -21.30
C ILE A 137 23.51 -12.47 -21.36
N PRO A 138 24.57 -12.96 -20.70
CA PRO A 138 24.91 -14.39 -20.70
C PRO A 138 23.85 -15.26 -20.04
N ARG A 139 23.19 -14.75 -19.00
CA ARG A 139 22.04 -15.44 -18.40
C ARG A 139 20.95 -15.70 -19.43
N LEU A 140 20.66 -14.71 -20.29
CA LEU A 140 19.65 -14.89 -21.35
C LEU A 140 20.05 -15.95 -22.37
N PHE A 141 21.34 -16.13 -22.66
CA PHE A 141 21.78 -17.26 -23.49
C PHE A 141 21.49 -18.60 -22.83
N ALA A 142 21.72 -18.74 -21.52
CA ALA A 142 21.39 -19.94 -20.78
C ALA A 142 19.87 -20.19 -20.79
N GLU A 143 19.05 -19.17 -20.51
CA GLU A 143 17.59 -19.29 -20.56
C GLU A 143 17.06 -19.65 -21.95
N GLN A 144 17.60 -19.04 -23.02
CA GLN A 144 17.22 -19.38 -24.40
C GLN A 144 17.60 -20.82 -24.74
N ALA A 145 18.75 -21.29 -24.27
CA ALA A 145 19.16 -22.67 -24.51
C ALA A 145 18.23 -23.67 -23.82
N VAL A 146 17.75 -23.35 -22.61
CA VAL A 146 16.72 -24.16 -21.93
C VAL A 146 15.38 -24.08 -22.64
N ALA A 147 14.95 -22.91 -23.11
CA ALA A 147 13.71 -22.77 -23.87
C ALA A 147 13.75 -23.58 -25.19
N GLY A 148 14.88 -23.56 -25.90
CA GLY A 148 15.12 -24.40 -27.07
C GLY A 148 15.10 -25.89 -26.72
N MET A 149 15.79 -26.28 -25.65
CA MET A 149 15.79 -27.66 -25.15
C MET A 149 14.38 -28.14 -24.76
N MET A 150 13.59 -27.28 -24.12
CA MET A 150 12.20 -27.53 -23.74
C MET A 150 11.34 -27.83 -24.98
N ALA A 151 11.43 -27.00 -26.01
CA ALA A 151 10.70 -27.18 -27.25
C ALA A 151 11.06 -28.51 -27.95
N GLU A 152 12.35 -28.87 -27.95
CA GLU A 152 12.88 -29.98 -28.75
C GLU A 152 12.82 -31.34 -28.04
N SER A 153 13.21 -31.41 -26.76
CA SER A 153 13.64 -32.67 -26.12
C SER A 153 12.88 -33.05 -24.85
N ILE A 154 11.97 -32.19 -24.36
CA ILE A 154 11.31 -32.39 -23.06
C ILE A 154 9.89 -32.96 -23.19
N PRO A 155 9.60 -34.16 -22.62
CA PRO A 155 8.23 -34.63 -22.49
C PRO A 155 7.46 -33.84 -21.43
N LYS A 156 6.12 -33.77 -21.57
CA LYS A 156 5.21 -33.14 -20.59
C LYS A 156 5.56 -31.66 -20.29
N LEU A 157 5.55 -30.82 -21.33
CA LEU A 157 5.88 -29.38 -21.29
C LEU A 157 5.21 -28.61 -20.14
N GLY A 158 3.92 -28.86 -19.89
CA GLY A 158 3.18 -28.18 -18.81
C GLY A 158 3.77 -28.42 -17.42
N ARG A 159 4.17 -29.67 -17.11
CA ARG A 159 4.83 -30.01 -15.83
C ARG A 159 6.19 -29.35 -15.71
N PHE A 160 6.96 -29.32 -16.80
CA PHE A 160 8.26 -28.64 -16.83
C PHE A 160 8.10 -27.13 -16.57
N ASN A 161 7.13 -26.48 -17.23
CA ASN A 161 6.84 -25.06 -17.03
C ASN A 161 6.37 -24.75 -15.60
N SER A 162 5.54 -25.63 -15.02
CA SER A 162 5.15 -25.52 -13.60
C SER A 162 6.37 -25.61 -12.67
N GLY A 163 7.32 -26.51 -12.94
CA GLY A 163 8.59 -26.59 -12.22
C GLY A 163 9.44 -25.31 -12.34
N ILE A 164 9.46 -24.67 -13.51
CA ILE A 164 10.12 -23.37 -13.71
C ILE A 164 9.45 -22.29 -12.85
N ASN A 165 8.12 -22.20 -12.88
CA ASN A 165 7.38 -21.20 -12.10
C ASN A 165 7.57 -21.40 -10.58
N LEU A 166 7.57 -22.66 -10.13
CA LEU A 166 7.88 -23.02 -8.75
C LEU A 166 9.29 -22.56 -8.36
N ALA A 167 10.28 -22.78 -9.21
CA ALA A 167 11.66 -22.36 -8.96
C ALA A 167 11.84 -20.83 -9.03
N TYR A 168 11.11 -20.16 -9.92
CA TYR A 168 11.12 -18.70 -10.09
C TYR A 168 10.64 -18.00 -8.81
N ARG A 169 9.45 -18.37 -8.31
CA ARG A 169 8.93 -17.83 -7.05
C ARG A 169 9.74 -18.37 -5.85
N GLY A 170 9.99 -19.68 -5.79
CA GLY A 170 10.72 -20.33 -4.69
C GLY A 170 12.14 -19.79 -4.47
N GLY A 171 12.88 -19.45 -5.54
CA GLY A 171 14.21 -18.86 -5.42
C GLY A 171 14.21 -17.43 -4.89
N GLY A 172 13.27 -16.60 -5.35
CA GLY A 172 13.04 -15.28 -4.75
C GLY A 172 12.67 -15.39 -3.26
N HIS A 173 11.89 -16.41 -2.89
CA HIS A 173 11.45 -16.62 -1.51
C HIS A 173 12.56 -17.09 -0.55
N ILE A 174 13.42 -18.03 -0.96
CA ILE A 174 14.58 -18.43 -0.15
C ILE A 174 15.47 -17.21 0.14
N LEU A 175 15.67 -16.39 -0.89
CA LEU A 175 16.42 -15.15 -0.73
C LEU A 175 15.71 -14.19 0.25
N LEU A 176 14.42 -13.93 0.07
CA LEU A 176 13.64 -13.03 0.95
C LEU A 176 13.67 -13.49 2.42
N LEU A 177 13.50 -14.79 2.67
CA LEU A 177 13.58 -15.35 4.01
C LEU A 177 14.96 -15.17 4.63
N THR A 178 16.01 -15.40 3.82
CA THR A 178 17.40 -15.17 4.24
C THR A 178 17.62 -13.69 4.55
N MET A 179 17.17 -12.80 3.68
CA MET A 179 17.28 -11.36 3.84
C MET A 179 16.55 -10.87 5.09
N GLY A 180 15.33 -11.35 5.35
CA GLY A 180 14.57 -10.95 6.53
C GLY A 180 15.17 -11.45 7.83
N TRP A 181 15.87 -12.59 7.84
CA TRP A 181 16.69 -12.98 8.99
C TRP A 181 17.90 -12.05 9.15
N LEU A 182 18.64 -11.80 8.06
CA LEU A 182 19.83 -10.93 8.06
C LEU A 182 19.54 -9.50 8.52
N THR A 183 18.35 -8.96 8.23
CA THR A 183 17.92 -7.61 8.63
C THR A 183 17.06 -7.58 9.90
N SER A 184 16.85 -8.72 10.56
CA SER A 184 16.05 -8.78 11.78
C SER A 184 16.80 -8.19 12.98
N SER A 185 16.07 -7.72 14.00
CA SER A 185 16.65 -7.19 15.24
C SER A 185 17.45 -8.20 16.06
N THR A 186 17.32 -9.49 15.76
CA THR A 186 18.09 -10.57 16.41
C THR A 186 19.31 -11.00 15.60
N SER A 187 19.51 -10.39 14.42
CA SER A 187 20.64 -10.64 13.54
C SER A 187 21.94 -10.09 14.12
N PRO A 188 23.08 -10.78 13.96
CA PRO A 188 24.38 -10.23 14.32
C PRO A 188 24.80 -9.03 13.43
N PHE A 189 24.06 -8.75 12.35
CA PHE A 189 24.31 -7.63 11.45
C PHE A 189 23.53 -6.35 11.82
N VAL A 190 22.78 -6.37 12.93
CA VAL A 190 21.98 -5.24 13.41
C VAL A 190 22.37 -4.93 14.86
N GLU A 191 23.03 -3.80 15.08
CA GLU A 191 23.41 -3.31 16.42
C GLU A 191 22.68 -2.02 16.77
N SER A 192 21.86 -2.03 17.83
CA SER A 192 21.33 -0.83 18.50
C SER A 192 20.69 0.24 17.59
N SER A 193 20.17 -0.15 16.41
CA SER A 193 19.55 0.64 15.31
C SER A 193 20.35 0.81 14.02
N THR A 194 21.61 0.35 13.97
CA THR A 194 22.43 0.38 12.74
C THR A 194 22.56 -1.00 12.12
N THR A 195 22.27 -1.10 10.82
CA THR A 195 22.37 -2.34 10.04
C THR A 195 23.61 -2.31 9.15
N ASP A 196 24.43 -3.35 9.18
CA ASP A 196 25.61 -3.50 8.31
C ASP A 196 25.21 -3.97 6.91
N TRP A 197 24.71 -3.03 6.11
CA TRP A 197 24.26 -3.29 4.75
C TRP A 197 25.36 -3.76 3.79
N ASP A 198 26.62 -3.38 4.03
CA ASP A 198 27.74 -3.76 3.19
C ASP A 198 28.05 -5.26 3.35
N THR A 199 28.10 -5.74 4.58
CA THR A 199 28.27 -7.17 4.87
C THR A 199 27.07 -7.99 4.39
N ILE A 200 25.85 -7.48 4.55
CA ILE A 200 24.64 -8.14 4.05
C ILE A 200 24.67 -8.25 2.50
N GLN A 201 25.14 -7.21 1.80
CA GLN A 201 25.30 -7.25 0.34
C GLN A 201 26.24 -8.38 -0.08
N MET A 202 27.39 -8.48 0.58
CA MET A 202 28.40 -9.51 0.30
C MET A 202 27.83 -10.91 0.54
N ILE A 203 27.16 -11.15 1.67
CA ILE A 203 26.56 -12.45 2.00
C ILE A 203 25.49 -12.84 0.98
N GLY A 204 24.62 -11.89 0.60
CA GLY A 204 23.56 -12.11 -0.37
C GLY A 204 24.10 -12.51 -1.75
N LEU A 205 25.09 -11.76 -2.26
CA LEU A 205 25.74 -12.06 -3.55
C LEU A 205 26.55 -13.36 -3.52
N ILE A 206 27.29 -13.65 -2.44
CA ILE A 206 28.02 -14.92 -2.31
C ILE A 206 27.04 -16.10 -2.32
N THR A 207 25.93 -15.99 -1.60
CA THR A 207 24.87 -17.00 -1.59
C THR A 207 24.29 -17.20 -3.00
N ALA A 208 24.01 -16.09 -3.70
CA ALA A 208 23.57 -16.14 -5.10
C ALA A 208 24.57 -16.82 -6.03
N MET A 209 25.86 -16.53 -5.89
CA MET A 209 26.91 -17.17 -6.67
C MET A 209 27.01 -18.68 -6.37
N VAL A 210 26.99 -19.07 -5.10
CA VAL A 210 27.04 -20.49 -4.68
C VAL A 210 25.86 -21.27 -5.27
N THR A 211 24.65 -20.72 -5.22
CA THR A 211 23.48 -21.36 -5.84
C THR A 211 23.61 -21.48 -7.36
N ALA A 212 24.15 -20.46 -8.04
CA ALA A 212 24.44 -20.52 -9.47
C ALA A 212 25.52 -21.57 -9.81
N PHE A 213 26.51 -21.79 -8.94
CA PHE A 213 27.48 -22.89 -9.09
C PHE A 213 26.80 -24.27 -9.03
N PHE A 214 25.79 -24.45 -8.17
CA PHE A 214 25.00 -25.68 -8.15
C PHE A 214 24.21 -25.87 -9.46
N ALA A 215 23.70 -24.79 -10.07
CA ALA A 215 23.05 -24.84 -11.38
C ALA A 215 24.02 -25.30 -12.48
N VAL A 216 25.29 -24.87 -12.44
CA VAL A 216 26.35 -25.38 -13.32
C VAL A 216 26.61 -26.87 -13.05
N ALA A 217 26.77 -27.26 -11.78
CA ALA A 217 27.06 -28.64 -11.39
C ALA A 217 25.95 -29.62 -11.83
N ILE A 218 24.68 -29.30 -11.59
CA ILE A 218 23.55 -30.16 -11.99
C ILE A 218 23.42 -30.26 -13.52
N THR A 219 23.81 -29.19 -14.24
CA THR A 219 23.86 -29.17 -15.72
C THR A 219 25.03 -30.01 -16.27
N PHE A 220 26.13 -30.15 -15.53
CA PHE A 220 27.17 -31.12 -15.89
C PHE A 220 26.69 -32.57 -15.77
N VAL A 221 25.79 -32.88 -14.84
CA VAL A 221 25.20 -34.23 -14.72
C VAL A 221 24.17 -34.52 -15.81
N MET A 222 23.49 -33.47 -16.31
CA MET A 222 22.48 -33.56 -17.35
C MET A 222 23.03 -34.04 -18.70
N LYS A 223 22.32 -34.99 -19.31
CA LYS A 223 22.40 -35.34 -20.73
C LYS A 223 21.19 -34.79 -21.48
N GLU A 224 21.44 -34.13 -22.61
CA GLU A 224 20.37 -33.69 -23.52
C GLU A 224 19.55 -34.89 -24.00
N GLY A 225 18.23 -34.78 -23.94
CA GLY A 225 17.33 -35.80 -24.47
C GLY A 225 17.33 -35.81 -26.00
N GLU A 226 16.98 -36.95 -26.58
CA GLU A 226 16.71 -37.04 -28.03
C GLU A 226 15.60 -36.03 -28.41
N ALA A 227 15.69 -35.45 -29.61
CA ALA A 227 14.67 -34.53 -30.10
C ALA A 227 13.34 -35.29 -30.25
N LEU A 228 12.36 -34.97 -29.40
CA LEU A 228 11.03 -35.55 -29.38
C LEU A 228 10.08 -34.80 -30.33
N ARG A 229 10.33 -33.51 -30.54
CA ARG A 229 9.48 -32.62 -31.36
C ARG A 229 10.34 -31.77 -32.30
N GLY A 230 9.71 -31.29 -33.36
CA GLY A 230 10.38 -30.49 -34.38
C GLY A 230 11.09 -31.33 -35.46
N PRO A 231 11.76 -30.68 -36.43
CA PRO A 231 12.33 -31.33 -37.61
C PRO A 231 13.35 -32.43 -37.31
N ASP A 232 13.99 -32.38 -36.13
CA ASP A 232 15.02 -33.32 -35.70
C ASP A 232 14.46 -34.61 -35.09
N SER A 233 13.13 -34.71 -34.86
CA SER A 233 12.49 -35.91 -34.32
C SER A 233 12.11 -36.95 -35.38
N GLN A 234 12.25 -36.63 -36.67
CA GLN A 234 11.87 -37.52 -37.79
C GLN A 234 13.08 -38.17 -38.48
N LYS A 235 12.97 -39.47 -38.83
CA LYS A 235 14.00 -40.21 -39.60
C LYS A 235 14.29 -39.62 -41.00
N LYS A 236 13.35 -38.87 -41.59
CA LYS A 236 13.52 -38.10 -42.83
C LYS A 236 12.78 -36.76 -42.72
N ARG A 237 13.55 -35.68 -42.57
CA ARG A 237 13.06 -34.30 -42.47
C ARG A 237 12.41 -33.84 -43.80
N ARG A 238 11.14 -33.40 -43.76
CA ARG A 238 10.49 -32.70 -44.88
C ARG A 238 10.37 -31.22 -44.54
N VAL A 239 11.14 -30.39 -45.23
CA VAL A 239 11.16 -28.94 -45.06
C VAL A 239 10.28 -28.33 -46.13
N ALA A 240 9.43 -27.37 -45.76
CA ALA A 240 8.65 -26.60 -46.70
C ALA A 240 9.56 -25.79 -47.63
N LYS A 241 9.15 -25.58 -48.89
CA LYS A 241 9.89 -24.72 -49.82
C LYS A 241 9.67 -23.25 -49.51
N THR A 242 8.46 -22.90 -49.07
CA THR A 242 8.06 -21.54 -48.70
C THR A 242 7.54 -21.48 -47.27
N MET A 243 7.47 -20.28 -46.70
CA MET A 243 6.82 -20.06 -45.40
C MET A 243 5.33 -20.41 -45.45
N GLN A 244 4.66 -20.07 -46.54
CA GLN A 244 3.24 -20.33 -46.74
C GLN A 244 2.94 -21.84 -46.74
N ASP A 245 3.77 -22.63 -47.42
CA ASP A 245 3.66 -24.10 -47.41
C ASP A 245 3.81 -24.69 -46.00
N ALA A 246 4.66 -24.11 -45.14
CA ALA A 246 4.81 -24.54 -43.75
C ALA A 246 3.63 -24.13 -42.85
N ILE A 247 2.97 -23.01 -43.20
CA ILE A 247 1.79 -22.50 -42.50
C ILE A 247 0.57 -23.36 -42.82
N GLU A 248 0.38 -23.70 -44.09
CA GLU A 248 -0.76 -24.48 -44.61
C GLU A 248 -0.63 -25.97 -44.32
N ASN A 249 0.59 -26.50 -44.21
CA ASN A 249 0.85 -27.91 -43.97
C ASN A 249 1.57 -28.13 -42.63
N VAL A 250 0.82 -28.66 -41.64
CA VAL A 250 1.33 -28.91 -40.28
C VAL A 250 2.45 -29.96 -40.26
N GLU A 251 2.51 -30.84 -41.25
CA GLU A 251 3.54 -31.87 -41.39
C GLU A 251 4.89 -31.35 -41.91
N LEU A 252 4.95 -30.15 -42.50
CA LEU A 252 6.18 -29.58 -43.05
C LEU A 252 6.88 -28.70 -42.03
N ALA A 253 8.21 -28.80 -41.94
CA ALA A 253 9.00 -27.89 -41.12
C ALA A 253 9.18 -26.53 -41.81
N PHE A 254 9.25 -25.45 -41.02
CA PHE A 254 9.57 -24.12 -41.54
C PHE A 254 10.95 -24.11 -42.22
N PRO A 255 11.13 -23.35 -43.33
CA PRO A 255 12.42 -23.22 -44.01
C PRO A 255 13.51 -22.72 -43.06
N GLU A 256 14.72 -23.29 -43.09
CA GLU A 256 15.82 -22.80 -42.25
C GLU A 256 16.27 -21.38 -42.61
N SER A 257 16.06 -20.98 -43.87
CA SER A 257 16.30 -19.63 -44.38
C SER A 257 15.27 -18.59 -43.90
N SER A 258 14.24 -19.00 -43.17
CA SER A 258 13.22 -18.07 -42.66
C SER A 258 13.83 -17.06 -41.68
N THR A 259 13.57 -15.78 -41.92
CA THR A 259 13.99 -14.71 -41.04
C THR A 259 13.23 -14.78 -39.71
N THR A 260 13.81 -14.23 -38.64
CA THR A 260 13.17 -14.14 -37.32
C THR A 260 11.82 -13.43 -37.39
N MET A 261 11.71 -12.39 -38.23
CA MET A 261 10.47 -11.65 -38.45
C MET A 261 9.37 -12.55 -39.03
N ASN A 262 9.70 -13.37 -40.03
CA ASN A 262 8.72 -14.27 -40.65
C ASN A 262 8.25 -15.36 -39.68
N ARG A 263 9.14 -15.84 -38.79
CA ARG A 263 8.77 -16.76 -37.72
C ARG A 263 7.88 -16.11 -36.66
N MET A 264 8.11 -14.83 -36.32
CA MET A 264 7.24 -14.08 -35.41
C MET A 264 5.84 -13.86 -35.99
N LEU A 265 5.76 -13.47 -37.27
CA LEU A 265 4.47 -13.31 -37.96
C LEU A 265 3.70 -14.62 -38.00
N ALA A 266 4.38 -15.75 -38.27
CA ALA A 266 3.79 -17.07 -38.20
C ALA A 266 3.29 -17.43 -36.79
N ALA A 267 4.00 -17.03 -35.74
CA ALA A 267 3.58 -17.21 -34.35
C ALA A 267 2.37 -16.34 -33.94
N MET A 268 2.08 -15.28 -34.69
CA MET A 268 0.96 -14.35 -34.45
C MET A 268 -0.20 -14.57 -35.43
N ARG A 269 -0.32 -15.75 -36.04
CA ARG A 269 -1.27 -16.01 -37.13
C ARG A 269 -2.75 -16.17 -36.72
N THR A 270 -3.03 -16.30 -35.42
CA THR A 270 -4.41 -16.51 -34.93
C THR A 270 -4.91 -15.28 -34.20
N ARG A 271 -6.23 -15.08 -34.23
CA ARG A 271 -6.88 -14.02 -33.45
C ARG A 271 -6.61 -14.17 -31.97
N THR A 272 -6.64 -15.40 -31.47
CA THR A 272 -6.34 -15.75 -30.10
C THR A 272 -4.92 -15.33 -29.71
N ALA A 273 -3.91 -15.55 -30.57
CA ALA A 273 -2.53 -15.12 -30.29
C ALA A 273 -2.42 -13.60 -30.13
N TRP A 274 -3.06 -12.83 -31.01
CA TRP A 274 -3.10 -11.36 -30.91
C TRP A 274 -3.83 -10.89 -29.65
N ILE A 275 -4.98 -11.47 -29.33
CA ILE A 275 -5.73 -11.14 -28.11
C ILE A 275 -4.86 -11.43 -26.88
N VAL A 276 -4.20 -12.59 -26.84
CA VAL A 276 -3.35 -12.97 -25.70
C VAL A 276 -2.16 -12.01 -25.57
N LEU A 277 -1.47 -11.66 -26.65
CA LEU A 277 -0.35 -10.70 -26.59
C LEU A 277 -0.81 -9.29 -26.21
N PHE A 278 -1.94 -8.83 -26.73
CA PHE A 278 -2.51 -7.54 -26.39
C PHE A 278 -2.91 -7.46 -24.92
N LEU A 279 -3.58 -8.49 -24.40
CA LEU A 279 -3.93 -8.57 -22.98
C LEU A 279 -2.69 -8.75 -22.10
N CYS A 280 -1.65 -9.46 -22.57
CA CYS A 280 -0.35 -9.52 -21.89
C CYS A 280 0.26 -8.13 -21.71
N PHE A 281 0.05 -7.25 -22.70
CA PHE A 281 0.57 -5.89 -22.69
C PHE A 281 -0.20 -4.97 -21.73
N LEU A 282 -1.51 -5.19 -21.60
CA LEU A 282 -2.40 -4.35 -20.80
C LEU A 282 -2.60 -4.82 -19.38
N ILE A 283 -2.45 -6.10 -19.07
CA ILE A 283 -2.63 -6.55 -17.69
C ILE A 283 -1.38 -6.14 -16.88
N PRO A 284 -1.53 -5.55 -15.69
CA PRO A 284 -0.45 -5.31 -14.75
C PRO A 284 0.08 -6.65 -14.26
N LEU A 285 1.05 -7.20 -14.98
CA LEU A 285 1.65 -8.51 -14.72
C LEU A 285 2.99 -8.34 -13.96
N GLY A 286 3.00 -8.69 -12.67
CA GLY A 286 4.20 -9.09 -11.93
C GLY A 286 5.05 -7.96 -11.35
N ASP A 287 6.38 -8.11 -11.43
CA ASP A 287 7.41 -7.29 -10.77
C ASP A 287 7.19 -5.77 -10.90
N GLY A 288 6.65 -5.31 -12.03
CA GLY A 288 6.43 -3.90 -12.32
C GLY A 288 5.43 -3.24 -11.37
N PHE A 289 4.39 -3.99 -11.01
CA PHE A 289 3.31 -3.52 -10.15
C PHE A 289 3.64 -3.71 -8.67
N GLU A 290 4.32 -4.82 -8.33
CA GLU A 290 4.90 -5.04 -6.99
C GLU A 290 5.84 -3.88 -6.61
N GLY A 291 6.64 -3.38 -7.55
CA GLY A 291 7.51 -2.22 -7.35
C GLY A 291 6.78 -0.91 -7.02
N MET A 292 5.57 -0.69 -7.55
CA MET A 292 4.78 0.51 -7.21
C MET A 292 4.27 0.45 -5.77
N PHE A 293 3.91 -0.75 -5.29
CA PHE A 293 3.55 -0.92 -3.89
C PHE A 293 4.76 -0.75 -2.96
N MET A 294 5.97 -1.12 -3.40
CA MET A 294 7.20 -0.84 -2.64
C MET A 294 7.49 0.66 -2.50
N PHE A 295 7.25 1.46 -3.56
CA PHE A 295 7.33 2.91 -3.45
C PHE A 295 6.27 3.47 -2.49
N TYR A 296 5.05 2.94 -2.53
CA TYR A 296 4.00 3.31 -1.58
C TYR A 296 4.38 3.00 -0.11
N MET A 297 4.96 1.83 0.15
CA MET A 297 5.44 1.46 1.49
C MET A 297 6.48 2.46 2.02
N ARG A 298 7.34 2.98 1.15
CA ARG A 298 8.32 3.99 1.54
C ARG A 298 7.68 5.36 1.74
N ASP A 299 7.00 5.88 0.72
CA ASP A 299 6.58 7.28 0.68
C ASP A 299 5.39 7.58 1.57
N VAL A 300 4.49 6.62 1.74
CA VAL A 300 3.22 6.81 2.48
C VAL A 300 3.24 6.08 3.82
N LEU A 301 3.73 4.83 3.85
CA LEU A 301 3.79 4.06 5.09
C LEU A 301 5.07 4.31 5.90
N GLY A 302 6.07 4.99 5.32
CA GLY A 302 7.33 5.32 6.01
C GLY A 302 8.21 4.12 6.35
N PHE A 303 8.06 3.00 5.63
CA PHE A 303 8.79 1.77 5.94
C PHE A 303 10.27 1.87 5.58
N ASP A 304 11.12 1.51 6.53
CA ASP A 304 12.52 1.18 6.27
C ASP A 304 12.66 -0.14 5.50
N ALA A 305 13.87 -0.47 5.05
CA ALA A 305 14.07 -1.71 4.27
C ALA A 305 13.84 -2.97 5.11
N GLY A 306 14.14 -2.96 6.41
CA GLY A 306 13.91 -4.10 7.31
C GLY A 306 12.43 -4.43 7.45
N GLN A 307 11.59 -3.43 7.68
CA GLN A 307 10.13 -3.53 7.75
C GLN A 307 9.54 -3.98 6.41
N ALA A 308 10.01 -3.40 5.30
CA ALA A 308 9.54 -3.77 3.97
C ALA A 308 9.90 -5.23 3.64
N ILE A 309 11.10 -5.70 3.99
CA ILE A 309 11.53 -7.10 3.83
C ILE A 309 10.72 -8.04 4.73
N LEU A 310 10.41 -7.64 5.97
CA LEU A 310 9.56 -8.41 6.88
C LEU A 310 8.17 -8.65 6.27
N TRP A 311 7.53 -7.60 5.75
CA TRP A 311 6.24 -7.71 5.09
C TRP A 311 6.32 -8.51 3.79
N ALA A 312 7.38 -8.33 3.01
CA ALA A 312 7.64 -9.16 1.84
C ALA A 312 7.71 -10.65 2.20
N ASN A 313 8.28 -11.01 3.36
CA ASN A 313 8.29 -12.38 3.87
C ASN A 313 6.91 -12.92 4.23
N ILE A 314 6.01 -12.08 4.75
CA ILE A 314 4.61 -12.46 4.99
C ILE A 314 3.88 -12.66 3.67
N PHE A 315 4.12 -11.81 2.67
CA PHE A 315 3.49 -11.91 1.36
C PHE A 315 3.89 -13.16 0.57
N ILE A 316 4.98 -13.83 0.95
CA ILE A 316 5.39 -15.13 0.38
C ILE A 316 4.25 -16.16 0.41
N PHE A 317 3.45 -16.16 1.47
CA PHE A 317 2.31 -17.09 1.55
C PHE A 317 1.28 -16.82 0.45
N ALA A 318 1.01 -15.55 0.15
CA ALA A 318 0.10 -15.16 -0.91
C ALA A 318 0.63 -15.53 -2.30
N THR A 319 1.92 -15.34 -2.57
CA THR A 319 2.54 -15.70 -3.85
C THR A 319 2.60 -17.22 -4.07
N TYR A 320 2.77 -18.03 -3.02
CA TYR A 320 2.66 -19.49 -3.13
C TYR A 320 1.23 -19.95 -3.44
N LEU A 321 0.23 -19.35 -2.78
CA LEU A 321 -1.17 -19.57 -3.14
C LEU A 321 -1.46 -19.10 -4.57
N GLY A 322 -0.70 -18.12 -5.08
CA GLY A 322 -0.67 -17.69 -6.47
C GLY A 322 -0.41 -18.81 -7.49
N LEU A 323 0.35 -19.83 -7.13
CA LEU A 323 0.64 -20.98 -8.00
C LEU A 323 -0.58 -21.92 -8.19
N LEU A 324 -1.65 -21.75 -7.41
CA LEU A 324 -2.88 -22.55 -7.54
C LEU A 324 -3.71 -22.19 -8.78
N GLY A 325 -3.57 -20.98 -9.33
CA GLY A 325 -4.34 -20.54 -10.50
C GLY A 325 -4.23 -21.48 -11.72
N PRO A 326 -3.01 -21.78 -12.20
CA PRO A 326 -2.79 -22.76 -13.26
C PRO A 326 -3.42 -24.12 -12.96
N TRP A 327 -3.24 -24.64 -11.74
CA TRP A 327 -3.80 -25.92 -11.34
C TRP A 327 -5.34 -25.92 -11.35
N LEU A 328 -5.97 -24.86 -10.85
CA LEU A 328 -7.43 -24.67 -10.93
C LEU A 328 -7.89 -24.65 -12.38
N SER A 329 -7.12 -24.02 -13.26
CA SER A 329 -7.47 -23.88 -14.66
C SER A 329 -7.34 -25.18 -15.46
N ASP A 330 -6.53 -26.15 -15.02
CA ASP A 330 -6.53 -27.52 -15.55
C ASP A 330 -7.85 -28.25 -15.26
N HIS A 331 -8.48 -27.98 -14.11
CA HIS A 331 -9.68 -28.70 -13.66
C HIS A 331 -10.99 -28.04 -14.12
N TYR A 332 -11.04 -26.70 -14.11
CA TYR A 332 -12.25 -25.93 -14.39
C TYR A 332 -12.26 -25.27 -15.78
N GLY A 333 -11.15 -25.38 -16.51
CA GLY A 333 -10.95 -24.79 -17.83
C GLY A 333 -10.28 -23.40 -17.78
N ARG A 334 -9.34 -23.17 -18.70
CA ARG A 334 -8.51 -21.94 -18.79
C ARG A 334 -9.32 -20.66 -18.83
N ALA A 335 -10.22 -20.54 -19.81
CA ALA A 335 -11.02 -19.34 -20.01
C ALA A 335 -11.87 -18.98 -18.78
N LYS A 336 -12.36 -19.99 -18.05
CA LYS A 336 -13.18 -19.79 -16.84
C LYS A 336 -12.35 -19.24 -15.69
N VAL A 337 -11.19 -19.84 -15.42
CA VAL A 337 -10.30 -19.38 -14.35
C VAL A 337 -9.71 -18.01 -14.66
N LEU A 338 -9.32 -17.72 -15.92
CA LEU A 338 -8.89 -16.38 -16.33
C LEU A 338 -9.94 -15.30 -16.01
N ARG A 339 -11.23 -15.59 -16.24
CA ARG A 339 -12.32 -14.66 -15.90
C ARG A 339 -12.47 -14.48 -14.40
N TRP A 340 -12.41 -15.55 -13.61
CA TRP A 340 -12.46 -15.44 -12.16
C TRP A 340 -11.29 -14.63 -11.60
N SER A 341 -10.08 -14.91 -12.08
CA SER A 341 -8.88 -14.16 -11.69
C SER A 341 -8.96 -12.70 -12.10
N ALA A 342 -9.50 -12.38 -13.29
CA ALA A 342 -9.68 -10.99 -13.69
C ALA A 342 -10.75 -10.26 -12.86
N MET A 343 -11.90 -10.88 -12.59
CA MET A 343 -12.91 -10.30 -11.67
C MET A 343 -12.30 -10.03 -10.30
N GLY A 344 -11.61 -11.02 -9.73
CA GLY A 344 -10.99 -10.87 -8.42
C GLY A 344 -9.87 -9.81 -8.43
N SER A 345 -9.08 -9.72 -9.51
CA SER A 345 -8.05 -8.67 -9.66
C SER A 345 -8.69 -7.28 -9.68
N ILE A 346 -9.79 -7.09 -10.41
CA ILE A 346 -10.53 -5.80 -10.44
C ILE A 346 -11.02 -5.44 -9.04
N THR A 347 -11.69 -6.38 -8.36
CA THR A 347 -12.17 -6.13 -6.99
C THR A 347 -11.02 -5.79 -6.06
N CYS A 348 -9.87 -6.47 -6.19
CA CYS A 348 -8.71 -6.22 -5.34
C CYS A 348 -8.08 -4.84 -5.59
N TYR A 349 -7.89 -4.50 -6.86
CA TYR A 349 -7.34 -3.22 -7.26
C TYR A 349 -8.26 -2.04 -6.93
N LEU A 350 -9.57 -2.17 -7.13
CA LEU A 350 -10.56 -1.18 -6.69
C LEU A 350 -10.60 -1.05 -5.17
N GLY A 351 -10.56 -2.17 -4.45
CA GLY A 351 -10.50 -2.17 -2.99
C GLY A 351 -9.27 -1.46 -2.47
N LEU A 352 -8.10 -1.81 -2.99
CA LEU A 352 -6.83 -1.18 -2.59
C LEU A 352 -6.78 0.31 -2.95
N SER A 353 -7.21 0.68 -4.16
CA SER A 353 -7.32 2.07 -4.60
C SER A 353 -8.29 2.87 -3.71
N GLY A 354 -9.49 2.34 -3.45
CA GLY A 354 -10.48 2.98 -2.59
C GLY A 354 -9.98 3.14 -1.14
N MET A 355 -9.28 2.14 -0.61
CA MET A 355 -8.66 2.21 0.71
C MET A 355 -7.54 3.25 0.78
N MET A 356 -6.71 3.36 -0.26
CA MET A 356 -5.68 4.41 -0.34
C MET A 356 -6.29 5.81 -0.42
N ILE A 357 -7.39 6.00 -1.18
CA ILE A 357 -8.12 7.27 -1.24
C ILE A 357 -8.71 7.63 0.13
N ALA A 358 -9.31 6.65 0.82
CA ALA A 358 -9.96 6.85 2.10
C ALA A 358 -8.98 7.01 3.28
N GLY A 359 -7.66 6.93 3.04
CA GLY A 359 -6.65 6.98 4.11
C GLY A 359 -6.77 5.82 5.09
N ALA A 360 -7.07 4.61 4.60
CA ALA A 360 -7.25 3.43 5.44
C ALA A 360 -5.99 3.11 6.27
N PRO A 361 -6.13 2.50 7.47
CA PRO A 361 -5.00 2.11 8.29
C PRO A 361 -4.02 1.20 7.56
N GLU A 362 -2.72 1.35 7.85
CA GLU A 362 -1.61 0.58 7.27
C GLU A 362 -1.90 -0.93 7.20
N ILE A 363 -2.30 -1.52 8.33
CA ILE A 363 -2.59 -2.96 8.42
C ILE A 363 -3.70 -3.39 7.46
N ALA A 364 -4.70 -2.55 7.21
CA ALA A 364 -5.79 -2.87 6.32
C ALA A 364 -5.30 -2.93 4.86
N LEU A 365 -4.42 -2.00 4.45
CA LEU A 365 -3.81 -1.98 3.12
C LEU A 365 -2.91 -3.20 2.89
N LEU A 366 -2.12 -3.59 3.89
CA LEU A 366 -1.24 -4.76 3.83
C LEU A 366 -2.04 -6.07 3.78
N LEU A 367 -3.12 -6.16 4.56
CA LEU A 367 -4.06 -7.29 4.50
C LEU A 367 -4.76 -7.38 3.14
N MET A 368 -5.10 -6.24 2.53
CA MET A 368 -5.69 -6.17 1.20
C MET A 368 -4.69 -6.49 0.08
N TRP A 369 -3.41 -6.21 0.31
CA TRP A 369 -2.34 -6.53 -0.63
C TRP A 369 -2.14 -8.05 -0.81
N MET A 370 -2.34 -8.85 0.24
CA MET A 370 -2.24 -10.32 0.15
C MET A 370 -3.16 -10.96 -0.89
N PRO A 371 -4.50 -10.78 -0.85
CA PRO A 371 -5.38 -11.31 -1.89
C PRO A 371 -5.12 -10.65 -3.24
N THR A 372 -4.66 -9.40 -3.27
CA THR A 372 -4.25 -8.72 -4.51
C THR A 372 -3.11 -9.49 -5.17
N LEU A 373 -2.01 -9.78 -4.47
CA LEU A 373 -0.89 -10.58 -4.98
C LEU A 373 -1.33 -11.98 -5.41
N MET A 374 -2.10 -12.67 -4.58
CA MET A 374 -2.54 -14.04 -4.87
C MET A 374 -3.36 -14.13 -6.15
N ILE A 375 -4.39 -13.28 -6.30
CA ILE A 375 -5.33 -13.35 -7.43
C ILE A 375 -4.68 -12.84 -8.71
N THR A 376 -3.82 -11.83 -8.60
CA THR A 376 -3.07 -11.34 -9.75
C THR A 376 -2.11 -12.41 -10.25
N ASP A 377 -1.40 -13.12 -9.37
CA ASP A 377 -0.58 -14.28 -9.73
C ASP A 377 -1.41 -15.41 -10.38
N TRP A 378 -2.65 -15.65 -9.92
CA TRP A 378 -3.54 -16.59 -10.62
C TRP A 378 -3.77 -16.16 -12.07
N LEU A 379 -3.98 -14.86 -12.29
CA LEU A 379 -4.14 -14.31 -13.64
C LEU A 379 -2.86 -14.51 -14.44
N ILE A 380 -1.69 -14.09 -13.93
CA ILE A 380 -0.40 -14.17 -14.65
C ILE A 380 -0.08 -15.61 -15.05
N PHE A 381 -0.04 -16.52 -14.09
CA PHE A 381 0.44 -17.87 -14.35
C PHE A 381 -0.54 -18.66 -15.21
N THR A 382 -1.85 -18.46 -15.03
CA THR A 382 -2.86 -19.06 -15.91
C THR A 382 -2.71 -18.51 -17.34
N PHE A 383 -2.35 -17.23 -17.48
CA PHE A 383 -2.14 -16.60 -18.77
C PHE A 383 -0.92 -17.14 -19.51
N ILE A 384 0.20 -17.38 -18.80
CA ILE A 384 1.38 -18.06 -19.37
C ILE A 384 1.00 -19.47 -19.86
N THR A 385 0.24 -20.23 -19.07
CA THR A 385 -0.21 -21.56 -19.50
C THR A 385 -1.15 -21.49 -20.71
N THR A 386 -1.98 -20.45 -20.79
CA THR A 386 -2.87 -20.21 -21.94
C THR A 386 -2.05 -19.93 -23.20
N TRP A 387 -0.97 -19.14 -23.12
CA TRP A 387 -0.09 -18.88 -24.26
C TRP A 387 0.58 -20.16 -24.78
N ALA A 388 0.96 -21.08 -23.89
CA ALA A 388 1.53 -22.35 -24.29
C ALA A 388 0.55 -23.20 -25.14
N GLU A 389 -0.75 -23.14 -24.85
CA GLU A 389 -1.80 -23.85 -25.62
C GLU A 389 -2.08 -23.21 -26.99
N VAL A 390 -1.73 -21.94 -27.18
CA VAL A 390 -1.87 -21.19 -28.44
C VAL A 390 -0.57 -21.21 -29.27
N SER A 391 0.48 -21.87 -28.76
CA SER A 391 1.79 -21.90 -29.43
C SER A 391 1.91 -23.06 -30.42
N ASP A 392 2.37 -22.79 -31.65
CA ASP A 392 2.79 -23.86 -32.58
C ASP A 392 4.07 -24.51 -32.02
N PRO A 393 4.08 -25.82 -31.72
CA PRO A 393 5.24 -26.50 -31.18
C PRO A 393 6.50 -26.38 -32.07
N ARG A 394 6.33 -26.21 -33.39
CA ARG A 394 7.43 -26.02 -34.36
C ARG A 394 8.09 -24.65 -34.21
N LEU A 395 7.39 -23.68 -33.63
CA LEU A 395 7.85 -22.32 -33.35
C LEU A 395 7.94 -22.04 -31.84
N GLY A 396 7.93 -23.08 -30.99
CA GLY A 396 7.90 -22.96 -29.53
C GLY A 396 8.88 -21.93 -28.94
N PRO A 397 10.17 -21.93 -29.33
CA PRO A 397 11.13 -20.93 -28.86
C PRO A 397 10.75 -19.50 -29.26
N THR A 398 10.27 -19.30 -30.49
CA THR A 398 9.79 -18.00 -30.99
C THR A 398 8.54 -17.54 -30.25
N HIS A 399 7.57 -18.43 -30.02
CA HIS A 399 6.36 -18.10 -29.25
C HIS A 399 6.72 -17.67 -27.81
N MET A 400 7.57 -18.42 -27.13
CA MET A 400 7.96 -18.09 -25.76
C MET A 400 8.76 -16.80 -25.68
N ALA A 401 9.71 -16.59 -26.61
CA ALA A 401 10.46 -15.35 -26.69
C ALA A 401 9.55 -14.15 -26.96
N LEU A 402 8.55 -14.28 -27.83
CA LEU A 402 7.58 -13.23 -28.13
C LEU A 402 6.76 -12.85 -26.90
N TYR A 403 6.16 -13.83 -26.21
CA TYR A 403 5.37 -13.57 -25.01
C TYR A 403 6.21 -12.92 -23.90
N GLN A 404 7.39 -13.47 -23.61
CA GLN A 404 8.26 -12.96 -22.56
C GLN A 404 8.78 -11.55 -22.87
N THR A 405 9.01 -11.24 -24.15
CA THR A 405 9.35 -9.89 -24.60
C THR A 405 8.19 -8.94 -24.34
N THR A 406 6.97 -9.31 -24.76
CA THR A 406 5.76 -8.50 -24.54
C THR A 406 5.50 -8.26 -23.07
N GLN A 407 5.57 -9.32 -22.24
CA GLN A 407 5.40 -9.23 -20.80
C GLN A 407 6.45 -8.32 -20.15
N ALA A 408 7.73 -8.45 -20.54
CA ALA A 408 8.77 -7.59 -20.02
C ALA A 408 8.49 -6.13 -20.36
N VAL A 409 8.14 -5.81 -21.61
CA VAL A 409 7.83 -4.44 -22.04
C VAL A 409 6.64 -3.89 -21.25
N ALA A 410 5.60 -4.70 -21.07
CA ALA A 410 4.41 -4.35 -20.30
C ALA A 410 4.76 -4.01 -18.85
N ALA A 411 5.41 -4.93 -18.14
CA ALA A 411 5.76 -4.75 -16.73
C ALA A 411 6.65 -3.51 -16.52
N THR A 412 7.56 -3.23 -17.45
CA THR A 412 8.60 -2.22 -17.27
C THR A 412 8.22 -0.84 -17.79
N PHE A 413 7.75 -0.73 -19.03
CA PHE A 413 7.46 0.58 -19.62
C PHE A 413 6.02 1.01 -19.39
N VAL A 414 5.08 0.06 -19.43
CA VAL A 414 3.66 0.38 -19.28
C VAL A 414 3.29 0.51 -17.81
N TRP A 415 3.74 -0.37 -16.93
CA TRP A 415 3.30 -0.34 -15.54
C TRP A 415 4.30 0.36 -14.62
N PHE A 416 5.58 0.01 -14.68
CA PHE A 416 6.58 0.67 -13.85
C PHE A 416 6.87 2.10 -14.33
N GLY A 417 7.17 2.29 -15.63
CA GLY A 417 7.47 3.60 -16.21
C GLY A 417 6.30 4.58 -16.12
N LEU A 418 5.08 4.12 -16.42
CA LEU A 418 3.88 4.92 -16.21
C LEU A 418 3.62 5.21 -14.75
N GLY A 419 3.75 4.21 -13.87
CA GLY A 419 3.49 4.40 -12.45
C GLY A 419 4.40 5.47 -11.85
N VAL A 420 5.68 5.47 -12.23
CA VAL A 420 6.64 6.52 -11.85
C VAL A 420 6.27 7.88 -12.47
N PHE A 421 5.94 7.91 -13.76
CA PHE A 421 5.46 9.14 -14.41
C PHE A 421 4.23 9.71 -13.68
N LEU A 422 3.32 8.83 -13.28
CA LEU A 422 2.11 9.17 -12.53
C LEU A 422 2.46 9.77 -11.17
N ILE A 423 3.30 9.09 -10.38
CA ILE A 423 3.77 9.61 -9.09
C ILE A 423 4.30 11.05 -9.24
N TYR A 424 5.10 11.32 -10.29
CA TYR A 424 5.61 12.67 -10.56
C TYR A 424 4.55 13.65 -11.07
N ALA A 425 3.62 13.18 -11.89
CA ALA A 425 2.61 14.02 -12.53
C ALA A 425 1.40 14.31 -11.64
N THR A 426 1.23 13.58 -10.53
CA THR A 426 0.08 13.68 -9.61
C THR A 426 0.52 13.82 -8.16
N ASP A 427 1.75 14.29 -7.93
CA ASP A 427 2.41 14.45 -6.62
C ASP A 427 2.14 13.30 -5.62
N GLY A 428 2.31 12.06 -6.07
CA GLY A 428 2.18 10.87 -5.20
C GLY A 428 0.81 10.22 -5.10
N ALA A 429 -0.11 10.43 -6.06
CA ALA A 429 -1.41 9.73 -6.12
C ALA A 429 -1.31 8.22 -6.46
N TYR A 430 -0.75 7.41 -5.57
CA TYR A 430 -0.59 5.95 -5.74
C TYR A 430 -1.91 5.22 -6.05
N TRP A 431 -3.01 5.64 -5.44
CA TRP A 431 -4.34 5.04 -5.64
C TRP A 431 -4.77 5.01 -7.11
N LEU A 432 -4.31 5.97 -7.91
CA LEU A 432 -4.64 6.08 -9.34
C LEU A 432 -3.97 4.97 -10.14
N ILE A 433 -2.75 4.58 -9.76
CA ILE A 433 -2.01 3.48 -10.39
C ILE A 433 -2.78 2.17 -10.21
N PHE A 434 -3.27 1.92 -8.99
CA PHE A 434 -4.09 0.74 -8.68
C PHE A 434 -5.47 0.81 -9.35
N LEU A 435 -6.05 2.00 -9.50
CA LEU A 435 -7.29 2.16 -10.27
C LEU A 435 -7.08 1.82 -11.76
N LEU A 436 -6.02 2.34 -12.38
CA LEU A 436 -5.68 2.09 -13.77
C LEU A 436 -5.35 0.62 -14.04
N ALA A 437 -4.77 -0.07 -13.06
CA ALA A 437 -4.51 -1.51 -13.09
C ALA A 437 -5.78 -2.35 -13.33
N CYS A 438 -6.98 -1.82 -13.10
CA CYS A 438 -8.24 -2.49 -13.41
C CYS A 438 -8.51 -2.61 -14.92
N LEU A 439 -7.97 -1.72 -15.75
CA LEU A 439 -8.29 -1.64 -17.18
C LEU A 439 -7.94 -2.93 -17.93
N GLY A 440 -6.74 -3.46 -17.71
CA GLY A 440 -6.28 -4.70 -18.35
C GLY A 440 -7.19 -5.90 -18.06
N PRO A 441 -7.44 -6.24 -16.78
CA PRO A 441 -8.39 -7.28 -16.39
C PRO A 441 -9.83 -7.05 -16.89
N MET A 442 -10.33 -5.79 -16.89
CA MET A 442 -11.67 -5.48 -17.42
C MET A 442 -11.79 -5.77 -18.91
N ILE A 443 -10.78 -5.35 -19.68
CA ILE A 443 -10.72 -5.68 -21.11
C ILE A 443 -10.60 -7.20 -21.28
N GLY A 444 -9.77 -7.86 -20.47
CA GLY A 444 -9.61 -9.31 -20.46
C GLY A 444 -10.92 -10.07 -20.26
N LEU A 445 -11.77 -9.64 -19.32
CA LEU A 445 -13.09 -10.26 -19.07
C LEU A 445 -13.97 -10.32 -20.32
N SER A 446 -13.91 -9.29 -21.16
CA SER A 446 -14.69 -9.20 -22.40
C SER A 446 -14.14 -10.07 -23.54
N GLN A 447 -12.90 -10.55 -23.42
CA GLN A 447 -12.18 -11.28 -24.48
C GLN A 447 -11.88 -12.75 -24.14
N PHE A 448 -11.74 -13.11 -22.86
CA PHE A 448 -11.33 -14.47 -22.47
C PHE A 448 -12.28 -15.59 -22.92
N ASN A 449 -13.58 -15.30 -23.09
CA ASN A 449 -14.55 -16.25 -23.62
C ASN A 449 -14.44 -16.47 -25.14
N LYS A 450 -13.67 -15.64 -25.85
CA LYS A 450 -13.45 -15.73 -27.31
C LYS A 450 -12.16 -16.47 -27.66
N LEU A 451 -11.38 -16.87 -26.66
CA LEU A 451 -10.12 -17.57 -26.87
C LEU A 451 -10.39 -18.98 -27.40
N LYS A 452 -9.75 -19.33 -28.52
CA LYS A 452 -9.77 -20.67 -29.12
C LYS A 452 -8.54 -21.44 -28.62
N LEU A 453 -8.76 -22.37 -27.69
CA LEU A 453 -7.72 -23.06 -26.93
C LEU A 453 -7.82 -24.59 -27.13
N GLY A 454 -6.69 -25.29 -26.94
CA GLY A 454 -6.64 -26.75 -27.02
C GLY A 454 -6.99 -27.26 -28.41
N ASP A 455 -8.01 -28.13 -28.50
CA ASP A 455 -8.45 -28.76 -29.75
C ASP A 455 -9.02 -27.76 -30.77
N GLU A 456 -9.46 -26.57 -30.32
CA GLU A 456 -9.98 -25.50 -31.18
C GLU A 456 -8.86 -24.58 -31.72
N TYR A 457 -7.59 -24.83 -31.36
CA TYR A 457 -6.47 -24.00 -31.81
C TYR A 457 -6.33 -24.00 -33.34
N GLY A 458 -6.27 -22.79 -33.92
CA GLY A 458 -6.12 -22.61 -35.36
C GLY A 458 -7.43 -22.62 -36.14
N GLU A 459 -8.59 -22.71 -35.47
CA GLU A 459 -9.89 -22.42 -36.10
C GLU A 459 -10.07 -20.93 -36.44
N ASP A 460 -9.33 -20.05 -35.75
CA ASP A 460 -9.42 -18.59 -35.83
C ASP A 460 -8.20 -17.96 -36.53
N ILE A 461 -7.81 -18.53 -37.67
CA ILE A 461 -6.75 -17.98 -38.51
C ILE A 461 -7.13 -16.57 -38.94
N LEU A 462 -6.20 -15.64 -38.73
CA LEU A 462 -6.40 -14.23 -38.96
C LEU A 462 -5.62 -13.82 -40.21
N ASP A 463 -6.33 -13.39 -41.24
CA ASP A 463 -5.68 -12.74 -42.38
C ASP A 463 -5.26 -11.33 -41.96
N ILE A 464 -4.00 -11.20 -41.54
CA ILE A 464 -3.42 -9.92 -41.08
C ILE A 464 -3.60 -8.83 -42.15
N ARG A 465 -3.62 -9.19 -43.44
CA ARG A 465 -3.86 -8.24 -44.54
C ARG A 465 -5.26 -7.62 -44.43
N GLU A 466 -6.27 -8.44 -44.18
CA GLU A 466 -7.67 -8.01 -44.09
C GLU A 466 -7.92 -7.16 -42.84
N GLU A 467 -7.33 -7.51 -41.70
CA GLU A 467 -7.53 -6.73 -40.47
C GLU A 467 -6.79 -5.39 -40.50
N VAL A 468 -5.58 -5.35 -41.07
CA VAL A 468 -4.86 -4.08 -41.30
C VAL A 468 -5.66 -3.19 -42.26
N SER A 469 -6.22 -3.74 -43.34
CA SER A 469 -7.01 -2.96 -44.29
C SER A 469 -8.32 -2.42 -43.68
N LYS A 470 -8.99 -3.20 -42.81
CA LYS A 470 -10.18 -2.73 -42.06
C LYS A 470 -9.85 -1.56 -41.13
N ILE A 471 -8.75 -1.64 -40.38
CA ILE A 471 -8.35 -0.56 -39.48
C ILE A 471 -7.92 0.67 -40.30
N GLN A 472 -7.20 0.47 -41.40
CA GLN A 472 -6.84 1.53 -42.33
C GLN A 472 -8.06 2.25 -42.93
N ALA A 473 -9.09 1.51 -43.32
CA ALA A 473 -10.36 2.08 -43.79
C ALA A 473 -11.02 2.94 -42.71
N LYS A 474 -11.14 2.43 -41.47
CA LYS A 474 -11.67 3.19 -40.34
C LYS A 474 -10.85 4.45 -40.02
N LEU A 475 -9.53 4.38 -40.10
CA LEU A 475 -8.66 5.53 -39.89
C LEU A 475 -8.81 6.55 -41.03
N SER A 476 -9.05 6.09 -42.26
CA SER A 476 -9.28 6.98 -43.41
C SER A 476 -10.61 7.73 -43.35
N GLU A 477 -11.61 7.18 -42.65
CA GLU A 477 -12.90 7.82 -42.39
C GLU A 477 -12.83 8.89 -41.26
N MET A 478 -11.74 8.94 -40.50
CA MET A 478 -11.57 9.94 -39.44
C MET A 478 -11.37 11.35 -40.02
N PRO A 479 -11.64 12.43 -39.25
CA PRO A 479 -11.48 13.81 -39.74
C PRO A 479 -10.06 14.17 -40.23
N TRP A 480 -9.05 13.44 -39.75
CA TRP A 480 -7.64 13.57 -40.16
C TRP A 480 -7.19 12.49 -41.17
N GLY A 481 -8.10 11.59 -41.56
CA GLY A 481 -7.86 10.42 -42.38
C GLY A 481 -7.67 10.73 -43.86
N VAL A 482 -6.90 9.88 -44.54
CA VAL A 482 -6.68 9.89 -45.99
C VAL A 482 -6.70 8.45 -46.50
N GLU A 483 -7.31 8.20 -47.66
CA GLU A 483 -7.33 6.85 -48.25
C GLU A 483 -5.90 6.33 -48.56
N PRO A 484 -5.53 5.14 -48.05
CA PRO A 484 -4.17 4.59 -48.17
C PRO A 484 -3.93 3.87 -49.50
N VAL A 485 -4.09 4.55 -50.63
CA VAL A 485 -3.89 4.01 -51.99
C VAL A 485 -2.41 3.83 -52.35
N ASP A 486 -1.52 4.74 -51.92
CA ASP A 486 -0.09 4.71 -52.27
C ASP A 486 0.82 4.94 -51.05
N LYS A 487 2.15 4.88 -51.27
CA LYS A 487 3.12 5.07 -50.18
C LYS A 487 3.02 6.46 -49.54
N ALA A 488 2.67 7.48 -50.32
CA ALA A 488 2.57 8.85 -49.84
C ALA A 488 1.31 9.07 -49.00
N SER A 489 0.16 8.54 -49.41
CA SER A 489 -1.10 8.64 -48.69
C SER A 489 -1.10 7.81 -47.42
N ARG A 490 -0.49 6.61 -47.41
CA ARG A 490 -0.21 5.83 -46.19
C ARG A 490 0.65 6.60 -45.19
N ARG A 491 1.70 7.27 -45.67
CA ARG A 491 2.51 8.14 -44.81
C ARG A 491 1.69 9.32 -44.25
N ARG A 492 0.79 9.91 -45.02
CA ARG A 492 -0.10 10.98 -44.56
C ARG A 492 -1.12 10.47 -43.53
N LEU A 493 -1.73 9.30 -43.76
CA LEU A 493 -2.64 8.66 -42.81
C LEU A 493 -1.95 8.36 -41.49
N ALA A 494 -0.71 7.83 -41.53
CA ALA A 494 0.11 7.60 -40.35
C ALA A 494 0.41 8.89 -39.57
N ILE A 495 0.87 9.95 -40.26
CA ILE A 495 1.19 11.24 -39.64
C ILE A 495 -0.07 11.90 -39.08
N GLY A 496 -1.17 11.93 -39.84
CA GLY A 496 -2.45 12.50 -39.40
C GLY A 496 -2.98 11.81 -38.16
N THR A 497 -2.92 10.47 -38.13
CA THR A 497 -3.33 9.67 -36.96
C THR A 497 -2.42 9.92 -35.75
N ALA A 498 -1.11 10.02 -35.96
CA ALA A 498 -0.16 10.34 -34.89
C ALA A 498 -0.41 11.75 -34.30
N MET A 499 -0.61 12.75 -35.16
CA MET A 499 -0.86 14.13 -34.74
C MET A 499 -2.19 14.28 -34.01
N ALA A 500 -3.27 13.68 -34.54
CA ALA A 500 -4.57 13.71 -33.89
C ALA A 500 -4.54 13.01 -32.52
N GLY A 501 -3.91 11.84 -32.43
CA GLY A 501 -3.74 11.13 -31.17
C GLY A 501 -2.95 11.93 -30.13
N LEU A 502 -1.89 12.62 -30.54
CA LEU A 502 -1.12 13.52 -29.67
C LEU A 502 -1.95 14.71 -29.18
N ILE A 503 -2.70 15.38 -30.06
CA ILE A 503 -3.53 16.54 -29.71
C ILE A 503 -4.63 16.14 -28.72
N ILE A 504 -5.32 15.03 -28.99
CA ILE A 504 -6.38 14.51 -28.11
C ILE A 504 -5.79 14.11 -26.77
N SER A 505 -4.63 13.45 -26.76
CA SER A 505 -3.95 13.10 -25.50
C SER A 505 -3.65 14.35 -24.69
N VAL A 506 -3.00 15.36 -25.29
CA VAL A 506 -2.68 16.63 -24.61
C VAL A 506 -3.93 17.30 -24.04
N ALA A 507 -5.01 17.40 -24.81
CA ALA A 507 -6.26 18.00 -24.35
C ALA A 507 -6.87 17.24 -23.15
N LEU A 508 -6.80 15.91 -23.16
CA LEU A 508 -7.29 15.06 -22.08
C LEU A 508 -6.38 15.11 -20.84
N PHE A 509 -5.08 15.37 -20.98
CA PHE A 509 -4.18 15.63 -19.86
C PHE A 509 -4.40 17.02 -19.24
N THR A 510 -4.51 18.07 -20.07
CA THR A 510 -4.54 19.46 -19.58
C THR A 510 -5.93 19.95 -19.19
N GLY A 511 -7.00 19.41 -19.78
CA GLY A 511 -8.37 19.85 -19.50
C GLY A 511 -8.78 19.64 -18.04
N PRO A 512 -8.65 18.42 -17.50
CA PRO A 512 -9.00 18.12 -16.11
C PRO A 512 -8.13 18.87 -15.09
N PHE A 513 -6.85 19.14 -15.39
CA PHE A 513 -5.95 19.94 -14.55
C PHE A 513 -6.53 21.32 -14.21
N VAL A 514 -7.16 21.97 -15.20
CA VAL A 514 -7.74 23.32 -15.02
C VAL A 514 -9.11 23.27 -14.36
N LEU A 515 -9.87 22.17 -14.57
CA LEU A 515 -11.29 22.11 -14.21
C LEU A 515 -11.58 21.45 -12.86
N LEU A 516 -10.65 20.66 -12.31
CA LEU A 516 -10.88 19.82 -11.13
C LEU A 516 -9.90 20.09 -9.98
N ASN A 517 -9.33 21.29 -9.94
CA ASN A 517 -8.57 21.80 -8.80
C ASN A 517 -9.42 22.84 -8.07
N TRP A 518 -9.80 22.56 -6.82
CA TRP A 518 -10.52 23.50 -5.97
C TRP A 518 -10.06 23.39 -4.52
N GLU A 519 -10.26 24.47 -3.76
CA GLU A 519 -9.98 24.52 -2.33
C GLU A 519 -11.31 24.49 -1.57
N SER A 520 -11.37 23.73 -0.49
CA SER A 520 -12.46 23.78 0.48
C SER A 520 -11.93 24.28 1.80
N GLU A 521 -12.59 25.27 2.38
CA GLU A 521 -12.28 25.79 3.71
C GLU A 521 -13.29 25.23 4.71
N GLU A 522 -12.81 24.54 5.73
CA GLU A 522 -13.63 24.15 6.89
C GLU A 522 -13.10 24.89 8.12
N THR A 523 -13.97 25.67 8.75
CA THR A 523 -13.67 26.39 10.00
C THR A 523 -14.32 25.63 11.14
N THR A 524 -13.52 25.13 12.07
CA THR A 524 -13.98 24.54 13.32
C THR A 524 -13.83 25.56 14.43
N GLU A 525 -14.90 25.80 15.17
CA GLU A 525 -14.91 26.65 16.36
C GLU A 525 -14.75 25.80 17.62
N ASN A 526 -14.03 26.33 18.60
CA ASN A 526 -13.88 25.74 19.91
C ASN A 526 -14.26 26.78 20.98
N TRP A 527 -15.16 26.38 21.88
CA TRP A 527 -15.76 27.21 22.93
C TRP A 527 -15.30 26.71 24.31
N ASP A 528 -14.55 27.56 25.02
CA ASP A 528 -13.95 27.24 26.33
C ASP A 528 -14.44 28.22 27.40
N LEU A 529 -14.95 27.72 28.53
CA LEU A 529 -15.29 28.55 29.68
C LEU A 529 -14.03 28.89 30.49
N LEU A 530 -13.75 30.17 30.66
CA LEU A 530 -12.54 30.67 31.33
C LEU A 530 -12.65 30.66 32.86
N GLY A 531 -13.87 30.70 33.42
CA GLY A 531 -14.09 30.70 34.86
C GLY A 531 -15.56 30.77 35.28
N TRP A 532 -15.81 30.62 36.59
CA TRP A 532 -17.13 30.79 37.20
C TRP A 532 -17.19 32.12 37.95
N ASN A 533 -18.34 32.78 37.95
CA ASN A 533 -18.56 33.99 38.75
C ASN A 533 -18.88 33.59 40.20
N GLU A 534 -17.99 33.96 41.12
CA GLU A 534 -18.16 33.78 42.56
C GLU A 534 -18.65 35.09 43.21
N THR A 535 -19.73 35.02 43.98
CA THR A 535 -20.31 36.17 44.68
C THR A 535 -20.72 35.82 46.11
N SER A 536 -20.99 36.83 46.93
CA SER A 536 -21.38 36.65 48.32
C SER A 536 -22.53 37.56 48.74
N ILE A 537 -23.49 37.04 49.49
CA ILE A 537 -24.55 37.81 50.16
C ILE A 537 -24.22 37.88 51.64
N THR A 538 -24.16 39.08 52.21
CA THR A 538 -23.83 39.31 53.63
C THR A 538 -24.86 40.21 54.29
N PHE A 539 -25.24 39.87 55.52
CA PHE A 539 -26.04 40.73 56.38
C PHE A 539 -25.43 40.78 57.79
N GLU A 540 -25.16 42.00 58.25
CA GLU A 540 -24.59 42.28 59.56
C GLU A 540 -25.48 43.27 60.33
N THR A 541 -25.72 42.99 61.61
CA THR A 541 -26.46 43.89 62.50
C THR A 541 -25.87 43.88 63.90
N ALA A 542 -26.00 45.01 64.60
CA ALA A 542 -25.61 45.13 66.00
C ALA A 542 -26.72 45.83 66.78
N ASN A 543 -27.18 45.20 67.87
CA ASN A 543 -28.29 45.71 68.67
C ASN A 543 -28.11 45.40 70.15
N THR A 544 -28.59 46.31 71.01
CA THR A 544 -28.65 46.13 72.46
C THR A 544 -30.01 45.57 72.86
N ILE A 545 -30.02 44.40 73.51
CA ILE A 545 -31.23 43.69 73.93
C ILE A 545 -31.24 43.43 75.44
N SER A 546 -32.44 43.31 76.01
CA SER A 546 -32.68 42.87 77.39
C SER A 546 -33.26 41.46 77.42
N THR A 547 -33.42 40.86 78.61
CA THR A 547 -34.00 39.52 78.77
C THR A 547 -35.34 39.39 78.05
N GLY A 548 -35.47 38.39 77.17
CA GLY A 548 -36.61 38.16 76.28
C GLY A 548 -36.58 38.94 74.94
N GLY A 549 -35.56 39.78 74.71
CA GLY A 549 -35.28 40.43 73.44
C GLY A 549 -34.37 39.59 72.54
N ASN A 550 -34.37 39.87 71.23
CA ASN A 550 -33.55 39.16 70.26
C ASN A 550 -32.88 40.08 69.23
N VAL A 551 -31.75 39.63 68.68
CA VAL A 551 -31.08 40.19 67.51
C VAL A 551 -31.16 39.16 66.39
N LEU A 552 -31.53 39.60 65.19
CA LEU A 552 -31.77 38.75 64.04
C LEU A 552 -30.91 39.20 62.84
N ALA A 553 -30.11 38.29 62.30
CA ALA A 553 -29.47 38.44 61.01
C ALA A 553 -30.06 37.41 60.04
N THR A 554 -30.62 37.89 58.92
CA THR A 554 -31.24 37.04 57.92
C THR A 554 -30.73 37.40 56.53
N ILE A 555 -30.32 36.39 55.77
CA ILE A 555 -30.06 36.50 54.33
C ILE A 555 -31.02 35.57 53.58
N ASP A 556 -31.44 35.98 52.39
CA ASP A 556 -32.26 35.16 51.49
C ASP A 556 -31.47 34.92 50.21
N ILE A 557 -31.16 33.65 49.92
CA ILE A 557 -30.46 33.26 48.70
C ILE A 557 -31.49 32.98 47.60
N PRO A 558 -31.55 33.80 46.53
CA PRO A 558 -32.57 33.69 45.49
C PRO A 558 -32.39 32.44 44.62
N THR A 559 -33.47 32.00 43.97
CA THR A 559 -33.49 30.79 43.15
C THR A 559 -32.70 30.89 41.84
N THR A 560 -32.37 32.11 41.41
CA THR A 560 -31.54 32.40 40.22
C THR A 560 -30.05 32.27 40.50
N GLU A 561 -29.65 32.24 41.77
CA GLU A 561 -28.29 32.06 42.23
C GLU A 561 -28.15 30.61 42.75
N GLY A 562 -27.02 29.95 42.52
CA GLY A 562 -26.94 28.50 42.79
C GLY A 562 -25.54 28.02 43.12
N GLY A 563 -25.46 26.81 43.68
CA GLY A 563 -24.20 26.25 44.14
C GLY A 563 -23.58 27.07 45.27
N VAL A 564 -24.31 27.25 46.39
CA VAL A 564 -23.71 27.74 47.63
C VAL A 564 -22.59 26.76 47.98
N PHE A 565 -21.36 27.24 48.11
CA PHE A 565 -20.19 26.39 48.37
C PHE A 565 -19.60 26.66 49.76
N LEU A 566 -19.80 27.86 50.30
CA LEU A 566 -19.31 28.26 51.62
C LEU A 566 -20.31 29.21 52.30
N GLY A 567 -20.51 29.06 53.59
CA GLY A 567 -21.23 29.98 54.46
C GLY A 567 -20.37 30.38 55.65
N PHE A 568 -20.56 31.58 56.16
CA PHE A 568 -19.88 32.10 57.35
C PHE A 568 -20.91 32.78 58.24
N PHE A 569 -20.88 32.54 59.54
CA PHE A 569 -21.66 33.33 60.47
C PHE A 569 -20.92 33.54 61.79
N SER A 570 -21.20 34.67 62.44
CA SER A 570 -20.54 35.03 63.69
C SER A 570 -21.47 35.76 64.66
N VAL A 571 -21.23 35.51 65.95
CA VAL A 571 -21.86 36.23 67.06
C VAL A 571 -20.75 36.74 67.97
N GLU A 572 -20.78 38.03 68.30
CA GLU A 572 -19.83 38.69 69.18
C GLU A 572 -20.58 39.50 70.25
N LEU A 573 -20.20 39.36 71.51
CA LEU A 573 -20.73 40.14 72.62
C LEU A 573 -19.89 41.40 72.79
N GLU A 574 -20.38 42.53 72.29
CA GLU A 574 -19.59 43.78 72.29
C GLU A 574 -19.53 44.45 73.66
N ASN A 575 -20.65 44.44 74.40
CA ASN A 575 -20.73 45.11 75.70
C ASN A 575 -21.93 44.63 76.52
N HIS A 576 -21.80 44.62 77.85
CA HIS A 576 -22.89 44.26 78.76
C HIS A 576 -22.87 45.08 80.06
N GLN A 577 -24.04 45.35 80.63
CA GLN A 577 -24.18 46.21 81.82
C GLN A 577 -23.97 45.49 83.16
N CYS A 578 -23.22 44.38 83.19
CA CYS A 578 -22.98 43.66 84.45
C CYS A 578 -21.77 44.25 85.17
N SER A 579 -21.97 44.64 86.44
CA SER A 579 -20.91 45.24 87.25
C SER A 579 -19.81 44.22 87.53
N ILE A 580 -18.55 44.66 87.44
CA ILE A 580 -17.33 43.84 87.52
C ILE A 580 -17.42 42.79 88.64
N GLY A 581 -17.49 41.51 88.25
CA GLY A 581 -17.33 40.34 89.14
C GLY A 581 -18.61 39.70 89.71
N LEU A 582 -19.83 40.13 89.32
CA LEU A 582 -21.08 39.52 89.81
C LEU A 582 -22.05 39.16 88.66
N GLY A 583 -21.78 38.04 87.98
CA GLY A 583 -22.66 37.39 87.00
C GLY A 583 -22.41 37.77 85.54
N GLU A 584 -22.77 36.86 84.62
CA GLU A 584 -22.69 37.03 83.17
C GLU A 584 -24.10 37.03 82.55
N PRO A 585 -24.33 37.77 81.44
CA PRO A 585 -25.54 37.61 80.66
C PRO A 585 -25.63 36.18 80.12
N GLN A 586 -26.83 35.63 80.02
CA GLN A 586 -27.06 34.33 79.40
C GLN A 586 -27.87 34.50 78.12
N TRP A 587 -27.42 33.88 77.03
CA TRP A 587 -28.08 33.95 75.74
C TRP A 587 -28.08 32.61 75.05
N THR A 588 -29.00 32.46 74.11
CA THR A 588 -29.06 31.30 73.23
C THR A 588 -28.94 31.77 71.79
N VAL A 589 -28.00 31.18 71.06
CA VAL A 589 -27.83 31.37 69.63
C VAL A 589 -28.58 30.27 68.91
N THR A 590 -29.47 30.65 68.00
CA THR A 590 -30.15 29.74 67.08
C THR A 590 -29.78 30.09 65.66
N PHE A 591 -29.16 29.17 64.95
CA PHE A 591 -28.99 29.25 63.50
C PHE A 591 -29.89 28.24 62.81
N SER A 592 -30.48 28.64 61.69
CA SER A 592 -31.22 27.74 60.81
C SER A 592 -31.03 28.11 59.35
N MET A 593 -30.85 27.09 58.53
CA MET A 593 -30.83 27.17 57.08
C MET A 593 -31.70 26.05 56.48
N PRO A 594 -32.07 26.15 55.19
CA PRO A 594 -33.04 25.23 54.57
C PRO A 594 -32.52 23.80 54.41
N ASP A 595 -31.24 23.64 54.09
CA ASP A 595 -30.59 22.36 53.82
C ASP A 595 -29.46 22.08 54.81
N ARG A 596 -28.99 20.84 54.88
CA ARG A 596 -27.84 20.49 55.72
C ARG A 596 -26.53 20.91 55.06
N GLY A 597 -25.59 21.37 55.87
CA GLY A 597 -24.23 21.74 55.46
C GLY A 597 -23.22 21.24 56.47
N ASN A 598 -21.96 21.13 56.04
CA ASN A 598 -20.88 20.66 56.89
C ASN A 598 -20.32 21.84 57.69
N PHE A 599 -20.63 21.91 58.98
CA PHE A 599 -20.08 22.94 59.86
C PHE A 599 -18.61 22.65 60.17
N SER A 600 -17.84 23.71 60.43
CA SER A 600 -16.42 23.62 60.78
C SER A 600 -16.14 22.86 62.09
N ASP A 601 -17.16 22.60 62.91
CA ASP A 601 -17.07 21.76 64.11
C ASP A 601 -17.19 20.25 63.81
N GLY A 602 -17.39 19.88 62.54
CA GLY A 602 -17.52 18.51 62.06
C GLY A 602 -18.95 17.96 62.05
N SER A 603 -19.95 18.77 62.43
CA SER A 603 -21.37 18.40 62.33
C SER A 603 -21.93 18.62 60.92
N ASN A 604 -22.96 17.86 60.55
CA ASN A 604 -23.67 18.00 59.28
C ASN A 604 -25.16 18.13 59.55
N GLU A 605 -25.59 19.36 59.80
CA GLU A 605 -26.95 19.70 60.22
C GLU A 605 -27.46 20.92 59.44
N SER A 606 -28.75 21.22 59.53
CA SER A 606 -29.37 22.41 58.93
C SER A 606 -29.63 23.52 59.96
N SER A 607 -29.31 23.28 61.23
CA SER A 607 -29.53 24.21 62.33
C SER A 607 -28.69 23.80 63.52
N PHE A 608 -28.30 24.76 64.35
CA PHE A 608 -27.78 24.46 65.67
C PHE A 608 -28.33 25.45 66.69
N ILE A 609 -28.32 25.00 67.95
CA ILE A 609 -28.68 25.80 69.11
C ILE A 609 -27.56 25.64 70.11
N ALA A 610 -27.00 26.76 70.56
CA ALA A 610 -25.95 26.77 71.56
C ALA A 610 -26.21 27.88 72.58
N ASP A 611 -26.04 27.54 73.85
CA ASP A 611 -26.13 28.49 74.95
C ASP A 611 -24.76 29.15 75.17
N ASP A 612 -24.78 30.47 75.37
CA ASP A 612 -23.62 31.32 75.65
C ASP A 612 -22.50 31.21 74.60
N TRP A 613 -22.86 30.90 73.35
CA TRP A 613 -21.90 30.75 72.25
C TRP A 613 -21.47 32.12 71.68
N GLU A 614 -20.16 32.27 71.50
CA GLU A 614 -19.49 33.40 70.89
C GLU A 614 -18.37 32.90 69.96
N GLY A 615 -18.27 33.47 68.77
CA GLY A 615 -17.29 33.07 67.77
C GLY A 615 -17.82 33.11 66.34
N GLY A 616 -17.00 32.66 65.40
CA GLY A 616 -17.35 32.44 64.00
C GLY A 616 -17.38 30.95 63.66
N MET A 617 -18.23 30.57 62.72
CA MET A 617 -18.32 29.20 62.23
C MET A 617 -18.58 29.19 60.73
N ASP A 618 -17.91 28.26 60.05
CA ASP A 618 -17.99 28.10 58.60
C ASP A 618 -18.88 26.91 58.26
N ILE A 619 -19.53 26.97 57.10
CA ILE A 619 -20.37 25.90 56.56
C ILE A 619 -19.89 25.60 55.15
N GLU A 620 -19.44 24.38 54.88
CA GLU A 620 -19.07 23.93 53.54
C GLU A 620 -20.17 23.09 52.90
N PHE A 621 -20.33 23.25 51.58
CA PHE A 621 -21.26 22.48 50.74
C PHE A 621 -20.53 21.83 49.56
N ASP A 622 -21.15 20.82 48.95
CA ASP A 622 -20.55 20.02 47.87
C ASP A 622 -20.50 20.72 46.49
N ALA A 623 -20.95 21.97 46.39
CA ALA A 623 -20.96 22.72 45.14
C ALA A 623 -19.54 22.99 44.63
N LYS A 624 -19.29 22.73 43.33
CA LYS A 624 -17.97 22.90 42.71
C LYS A 624 -18.05 23.53 41.33
N ALA A 625 -17.15 24.46 41.06
CA ALA A 625 -16.89 24.99 39.73
C ALA A 625 -16.35 23.89 38.80
N SER A 626 -17.12 23.52 37.77
CA SER A 626 -16.72 22.49 36.80
C SER A 626 -15.84 23.07 35.69
N ASN A 627 -14.82 22.34 35.26
CA ASN A 627 -14.00 22.72 34.12
C ASN A 627 -14.76 22.42 32.82
N LEU A 628 -15.11 23.45 32.04
CA LEU A 628 -15.92 23.33 30.83
C LEU A 628 -15.12 23.84 29.63
N THR A 629 -14.38 22.93 28.99
CA THR A 629 -13.54 23.21 27.82
C THR A 629 -13.81 22.21 26.70
N ASN A 630 -13.44 22.54 25.46
CA ASN A 630 -13.53 21.75 24.24
C ASN A 630 -14.96 21.54 23.68
N PHE A 631 -15.79 22.58 23.66
CA PHE A 631 -17.14 22.50 23.07
C PHE A 631 -17.15 22.96 21.62
N SER A 632 -17.91 22.26 20.77
CA SER A 632 -17.96 22.51 19.32
C SER A 632 -18.86 23.68 18.91
N SER A 633 -19.64 24.22 19.84
CA SER A 633 -20.55 25.36 19.63
C SER A 633 -21.01 26.00 20.94
N GLU A 634 -21.51 27.23 20.87
CA GLU A 634 -22.16 27.93 21.99
C GLU A 634 -23.32 27.10 22.56
N ASP A 635 -24.16 26.52 21.70
CA ASP A 635 -25.33 25.74 22.12
C ASP A 635 -24.95 24.50 22.94
N GLU A 636 -23.83 23.86 22.61
CA GLU A 636 -23.32 22.69 23.34
C GLU A 636 -22.82 23.08 24.74
N LEU A 637 -22.05 24.17 24.82
CA LEU A 637 -21.60 24.74 26.09
C LEU A 637 -22.81 25.18 26.95
N ARG A 638 -23.77 25.86 26.35
CA ARG A 638 -24.99 26.34 27.01
C ARG A 638 -25.85 25.20 27.53
N SER A 639 -26.03 24.14 26.73
CA SER A 639 -26.72 22.92 27.15
C SER A 639 -26.06 22.29 28.38
N LYS A 640 -24.72 22.33 28.45
CA LYS A 640 -23.98 21.82 29.60
C LYS A 640 -24.13 22.69 30.85
N LEU A 641 -24.14 24.00 30.69
CA LEU A 641 -24.43 24.95 31.78
C LEU A 641 -25.86 24.79 32.30
N ASP A 642 -26.84 24.63 31.41
CA ASP A 642 -28.24 24.37 31.77
C ASP A 642 -28.36 23.04 32.53
N GLN A 643 -27.65 21.99 32.11
CA GLN A 643 -27.61 20.72 32.84
C GLN A 643 -27.11 20.92 34.29
N ILE A 644 -26.02 21.66 34.49
CA ILE A 644 -25.48 21.96 35.83
C ILE A 644 -26.51 22.70 36.67
N SER A 645 -27.26 23.65 36.10
CA SER A 645 -28.30 24.39 36.82
C SER A 645 -29.45 23.51 37.35
N THR A 646 -29.64 22.33 36.77
CA THR A 646 -30.66 21.35 37.17
C THR A 646 -30.16 20.29 38.15
N GLU A 647 -28.86 20.26 38.43
CA GLU A 647 -28.29 19.32 39.39
C GLU A 647 -28.73 19.62 40.82
N ILE A 648 -28.88 18.56 41.62
CA ILE A 648 -29.42 18.67 42.98
C ILE A 648 -28.56 19.60 43.84
N TRP A 649 -27.23 19.48 43.76
CA TRP A 649 -26.29 20.29 44.53
C TRP A 649 -26.32 21.78 44.16
N TRP A 650 -26.75 22.14 42.95
CA TRP A 650 -26.91 23.54 42.53
C TRP A 650 -28.03 24.23 43.32
N GLY A 651 -29.01 23.45 43.81
CA GLY A 651 -30.11 23.93 44.62
C GLY A 651 -29.87 23.94 46.13
N HIS A 652 -28.78 23.34 46.62
CA HIS A 652 -28.51 23.22 48.05
C HIS A 652 -28.18 24.57 48.69
N GLY A 653 -28.69 24.78 49.91
CA GLY A 653 -28.47 25.99 50.69
C GLY A 653 -29.34 27.17 50.24
N ARG A 654 -30.21 27.01 49.23
CA ARG A 654 -31.11 28.06 48.76
C ARG A 654 -32.23 28.34 49.75
N GLY A 655 -32.55 29.62 49.93
CA GLY A 655 -33.62 30.08 50.81
C GLY A 655 -33.09 30.91 51.98
N SER A 656 -33.88 30.98 53.04
CA SER A 656 -33.62 31.91 54.15
C SER A 656 -32.68 31.30 55.17
N TRP A 657 -31.56 31.98 55.42
CA TRP A 657 -30.64 31.65 56.50
C TRP A 657 -30.85 32.66 57.61
N THR A 658 -31.11 32.15 58.81
CA THR A 658 -31.46 33.00 59.95
C THR A 658 -30.57 32.67 61.13
N LEU A 659 -29.85 33.68 61.60
CA LEU A 659 -29.11 33.67 62.85
C LEU A 659 -29.81 34.57 63.85
N ARG A 660 -30.23 33.98 64.96
CA ARG A 660 -30.94 34.67 66.04
C ARG A 660 -30.18 34.51 67.34
N VAL A 661 -29.93 35.63 68.01
CA VAL A 661 -29.41 35.67 69.38
C VAL A 661 -30.53 36.15 70.29
N GLU A 662 -30.93 35.33 71.25
CA GLU A 662 -31.97 35.65 72.22
C GLU A 662 -31.40 35.66 73.63
N MET A 663 -31.64 36.74 74.37
CA MET A 663 -31.19 36.84 75.76
C MET A 663 -32.16 36.08 76.66
N THR A 664 -31.78 34.87 77.06
CA THR A 664 -32.63 33.94 77.82
C THR A 664 -32.62 34.22 79.33
N GLY A 665 -31.56 34.84 79.83
CA GLY A 665 -31.43 35.12 81.25
C GLY A 665 -30.23 36.00 81.59
N THR A 666 -30.00 36.15 82.88
CA THR A 666 -28.81 36.82 83.40
C THR A 666 -28.65 36.47 84.87
N ASN A 667 -27.42 36.16 85.26
CA ASN A 667 -27.07 35.93 86.66
C ASN A 667 -26.50 37.19 87.34
N CYS A 668 -26.66 38.35 86.70
CA CYS A 668 -26.11 39.59 87.19
C CYS A 668 -26.78 39.97 88.53
N LEU A 669 -25.97 40.42 89.50
CA LEU A 669 -26.41 40.74 90.87
C LEU A 669 -27.13 39.58 91.61
N GLY A 670 -26.77 38.32 91.35
CA GLY A 670 -27.24 37.17 92.14
C GLY A 670 -28.73 36.83 91.97
N GLY A 671 -29.32 37.17 90.81
CA GLY A 671 -30.69 36.81 90.46
C GLY A 671 -31.78 37.80 90.94
N ALA A 672 -31.40 38.99 91.41
CA ALA A 672 -32.37 40.06 91.69
C ALA A 672 -32.81 40.71 90.37
N ALA A 673 -34.11 40.68 90.07
CA ALA A 673 -34.73 41.14 88.82
C ALA A 673 -34.56 42.65 88.52
N ALA A 674 -33.34 43.09 88.21
CA ALA A 674 -33.05 44.40 87.64
C ALA A 674 -33.08 44.34 86.11
N PHE A 675 -33.35 45.48 85.46
CA PHE A 675 -33.27 45.58 84.00
C PHE A 675 -31.80 45.46 83.56
N HIS A 676 -31.49 44.45 82.75
CA HIS A 676 -30.14 44.19 82.22
C HIS A 676 -30.15 44.26 80.70
N GLN A 677 -29.06 44.78 80.12
CA GLN A 677 -28.88 44.93 78.67
C GLN A 677 -27.50 44.42 78.22
N ALA A 678 -27.47 43.73 77.09
CA ALA A 678 -26.28 43.25 76.39
C ALA A 678 -26.34 43.62 74.90
N SER A 679 -25.20 43.97 74.31
CA SER A 679 -25.09 44.36 72.90
C SER A 679 -24.40 43.26 72.12
N PHE A 680 -25.06 42.76 71.09
CA PHE A 680 -24.55 41.70 70.23
C PHE A 680 -24.35 42.20 68.81
N ARG A 681 -23.23 41.84 68.20
CA ARG A 681 -22.98 41.95 66.76
C ARG A 681 -23.14 40.57 66.14
N VAL A 682 -23.96 40.50 65.09
CA VAL A 682 -24.35 39.25 64.44
C VAL A 682 -24.16 39.41 62.93
N ASN A 683 -23.47 38.44 62.31
CA ASN A 683 -23.19 38.42 60.88
C ASN A 683 -23.54 37.06 60.27
N VAL A 684 -24.11 37.08 59.07
CA VAL A 684 -24.31 35.90 58.22
C VAL A 684 -23.92 36.24 56.79
N THR A 685 -23.05 35.42 56.21
CA THR A 685 -22.56 35.50 54.83
C THR A 685 -22.72 34.15 54.14
N ALA A 686 -23.17 34.15 52.88
CA ALA A 686 -23.13 32.97 52.02
C ALA A 686 -22.42 33.29 50.71
N TYR A 687 -21.51 32.40 50.29
CA TYR A 687 -20.79 32.42 49.03
C TYR A 687 -21.41 31.41 48.07
N HIS A 688 -21.66 31.85 46.84
CA HIS A 688 -22.36 31.07 45.84
C HIS A 688 -21.81 31.32 44.44
N LEU A 689 -22.18 30.45 43.51
CA LEU A 689 -21.83 30.54 42.10
C LEU A 689 -22.97 31.20 41.31
N ILE A 690 -22.61 31.88 40.23
CA ILE A 690 -23.54 32.37 39.22
C ILE A 690 -23.21 31.67 37.90
N ILE A 691 -24.24 31.27 37.16
CA ILE A 691 -24.06 30.68 35.82
C ILE A 691 -23.35 31.73 34.94
N PRO A 692 -22.16 31.42 34.40
CA PRO A 692 -21.42 32.35 33.56
C PRO A 692 -22.18 32.60 32.25
N SER A 693 -22.03 33.82 31.73
CA SER A 693 -22.57 34.20 30.43
C SER A 693 -21.82 33.47 29.31
N THR A 694 -22.55 32.97 28.31
CA THR A 694 -21.94 32.42 27.08
C THR A 694 -21.54 33.50 26.09
N ASN A 695 -21.86 34.78 26.36
CA ASN A 695 -21.49 35.89 25.50
C ASN A 695 -19.97 36.17 25.60
N PRO A 696 -19.21 36.07 24.50
CA PRO A 696 -17.76 36.31 24.51
C PRO A 696 -17.36 37.72 24.99
N ASP A 697 -18.22 38.72 24.80
CA ASP A 697 -17.95 40.11 25.21
C ASP A 697 -17.90 40.28 26.74
N ASP A 698 -18.50 39.35 27.49
CA ASP A 698 -18.52 39.38 28.96
C ASP A 698 -17.22 38.83 29.56
N GLY A 699 -16.30 38.30 28.73
CA GLY A 699 -14.97 37.83 29.14
C GLY A 699 -14.96 36.48 29.88
N MET A 700 -16.09 35.77 29.88
CA MET A 700 -16.25 34.48 30.59
C MET A 700 -15.96 33.26 29.70
N VAL A 701 -15.89 33.45 28.38
CA VAL A 701 -15.68 32.39 27.39
C VAL A 701 -14.60 32.81 26.39
N GLU A 702 -13.74 31.87 26.03
CA GLU A 702 -12.79 32.01 24.93
C GLU A 702 -13.31 31.24 23.72
N VAL A 703 -13.36 31.92 22.57
CA VAL A 703 -13.72 31.32 21.28
C VAL A 703 -12.47 31.30 20.42
N SER A 704 -11.99 30.11 20.09
CA SER A 704 -10.89 29.92 19.15
C SER A 704 -11.43 29.30 17.87
N SER A 705 -11.02 29.83 16.71
CA SER A 705 -11.36 29.27 15.41
C SER A 705 -10.11 28.75 14.72
N GLN A 706 -10.21 27.53 14.21
CA GLN A 706 -9.17 26.94 13.39
C GLN A 706 -9.74 26.71 11.99
N THR A 707 -9.20 27.44 11.01
CA THR A 707 -9.54 27.24 9.60
C THR A 707 -8.57 26.21 9.01
N THR A 708 -9.10 25.10 8.55
CA THR A 708 -8.34 24.10 7.79
C THR A 708 -8.67 24.27 6.31
N VAL A 709 -7.66 24.57 5.50
CA VAL A 709 -7.79 24.63 4.04
C VAL A 709 -7.42 23.26 3.48
N THR A 710 -8.40 22.58 2.88
CA THR A 710 -8.20 21.29 2.22
C THR A 710 -8.14 21.52 0.72
N LYS A 711 -6.97 21.28 0.12
CA LYS A 711 -6.78 21.39 -1.32
C LYS A 711 -7.15 20.08 -2.00
N HIS A 712 -8.10 20.13 -2.93
CA HIS A 712 -8.52 18.96 -3.71
C HIS A 712 -7.86 19.01 -5.09
N GLU A 713 -6.84 18.18 -5.31
CA GLU A 713 -6.06 18.11 -6.55
C GLU A 713 -6.39 16.84 -7.35
N TYR A 714 -7.62 16.73 -7.87
CA TYR A 714 -8.04 15.59 -8.69
C TYR A 714 -7.79 15.80 -10.18
N GLY A 715 -7.46 17.03 -10.61
CA GLY A 715 -7.30 17.39 -12.01
C GLY A 715 -6.17 16.64 -12.71
N GLU A 716 -5.03 16.48 -12.06
CA GLU A 716 -3.90 15.71 -12.60
C GLU A 716 -4.27 14.22 -12.74
N ALA A 717 -4.88 13.66 -11.71
CA ALA A 717 -5.26 12.25 -11.68
C ALA A 717 -6.30 11.88 -12.75
N VAL A 718 -7.35 12.69 -12.90
CA VAL A 718 -8.38 12.49 -13.93
C VAL A 718 -7.82 12.75 -15.34
N GLY A 719 -6.93 13.74 -15.47
CA GLY A 719 -6.25 14.04 -16.73
C GLY A 719 -5.44 12.85 -17.24
N VAL A 720 -4.71 12.19 -16.36
CA VAL A 720 -3.97 10.99 -16.74
C VAL A 720 -4.90 9.82 -17.06
N LEU A 721 -5.96 9.63 -16.26
CA LEU A 721 -6.89 8.51 -16.47
C LEU A 721 -7.56 8.53 -17.85
N LEU A 722 -7.87 9.73 -18.36
CA LEU A 722 -8.49 9.91 -19.66
C LEU A 722 -7.47 10.00 -20.81
N GLY A 723 -6.36 10.71 -20.63
CA GLY A 723 -5.37 10.96 -21.69
C GLY A 723 -4.48 9.76 -21.99
N PHE A 724 -4.23 8.90 -21.00
CA PHE A 724 -3.26 7.82 -21.14
C PHE A 724 -3.65 6.69 -22.11
N PRO A 725 -4.90 6.19 -22.12
CA PRO A 725 -5.32 5.19 -23.12
C PRO A 725 -5.14 5.65 -24.57
N VAL A 726 -5.37 6.95 -24.82
CA VAL A 726 -5.19 7.55 -26.15
C VAL A 726 -3.72 7.62 -26.52
N LEU A 727 -2.85 8.00 -25.57
CA LEU A 727 -1.41 8.07 -25.77
C LEU A 727 -0.81 6.71 -26.18
N LEU A 728 -1.24 5.62 -25.53
CA LEU A 728 -0.77 4.26 -25.85
C LEU A 728 -1.28 3.76 -27.21
N ALA A 729 -2.54 4.04 -27.56
CA ALA A 729 -3.13 3.57 -28.81
C ALA A 729 -2.55 4.27 -30.05
N THR A 730 -2.17 5.54 -29.91
CA THR A 730 -1.71 6.42 -31.00
C THR A 730 -0.58 5.85 -31.86
N PRO A 731 0.57 5.40 -31.31
CA PRO A 731 1.68 4.88 -32.12
C PRO A 731 1.32 3.60 -32.87
N ILE A 732 0.46 2.75 -32.30
CA ILE A 732 -0.01 1.51 -32.94
C ILE A 732 -0.89 1.86 -34.15
N LEU A 733 -1.87 2.74 -33.96
CA LEU A 733 -2.77 3.17 -35.03
C LEU A 733 -2.02 3.91 -36.14
N ALA A 734 -1.04 4.75 -35.78
CA ALA A 734 -0.17 5.42 -36.75
C ALA A 734 0.69 4.42 -37.55
N TRP A 735 1.24 3.40 -36.89
CA TRP A 735 1.98 2.33 -37.57
C TRP A 735 1.10 1.56 -38.55
N VAL A 736 -0.12 1.19 -38.13
CA VAL A 736 -1.10 0.52 -39.00
C VAL A 736 -1.44 1.38 -40.22
N GLY A 737 -1.68 2.68 -40.02
CA GLY A 737 -1.95 3.62 -41.12
C GLY A 737 -0.82 3.71 -42.16
N GLY A 738 0.43 3.44 -41.77
CA GLY A 738 1.61 3.56 -42.63
C GLY A 738 2.00 2.31 -43.40
N ARG A 739 1.33 1.17 -43.20
CA ARG A 739 1.76 -0.12 -43.76
C ARG A 739 1.10 -0.48 -45.08
N ASP A 740 1.80 -1.29 -45.88
CA ASP A 740 1.25 -1.88 -47.10
C ASP A 740 0.76 -3.31 -46.82
N PRO A 741 -0.57 -3.57 -46.83
CA PRO A 741 -1.12 -4.88 -46.53
C PRO A 741 -0.64 -5.98 -47.48
N GLU A 742 -0.30 -5.66 -48.72
CA GLU A 742 0.04 -6.65 -49.76
C GLU A 742 1.47 -7.18 -49.65
N THR A 743 2.35 -6.47 -48.93
CA THR A 743 3.77 -6.82 -48.80
C THR A 743 4.14 -7.42 -47.44
N MET A 744 3.18 -7.57 -46.51
CA MET A 744 3.46 -8.01 -45.14
C MET A 744 3.86 -9.49 -45.02
N LEU A 745 3.58 -10.33 -46.02
CA LEU A 745 3.79 -11.78 -45.97
C LEU A 745 4.52 -12.34 -47.23
N GLY A 746 5.00 -11.45 -48.11
CA GLY A 746 5.63 -11.78 -49.40
C GLY A 746 7.10 -12.16 -49.32
#